data_AF-A0A945E8L3-F1
#
_entry.id   AF-A0A945E8L3-F1
#
_cell.length_a   1.000
_cell.length_b   1.000
_cell.length_c   1.000
_cell.angle_alpha   90.00
_cell.angle_beta   90.00
_cell.angle_gamma   90.00
#
_symmetry.space_group_name_H-M   'P 1'
#
loop_
_entity.id
_entity.type
_entity.pdbx_description
1 polymer ?
#
loop_
_entity_poly.entity_id
_entity_poly.type
_entity_poly.pdbx_seq_one_letter_code
_entity_poly.pdbx_strand_id
1 'polypeptide(L)'
;MRGLIIFVAMMLMLGMPINLTFAASITEELTQLNNLFKEGAITKEEFSKAKSILLKTETTRKTVEKKKKSEKIVKEKKKKKIKKQEIVKNNITGDITKSYMHIDEIEELVNFEIITEAPDGMFKTKGKSFSQRAKNASQNMYLVFVKQKNLMEKNPENLMKAMGHFEFFYMEQLRKKKKNVEKFKEKWPDIPSYIKKDIKSLYSLNQARKSMRESMGLTLEDDVQDALKRYMLMHDFLAQAKKETIKLSSKEKKLRKNSKKLNTSLSNLEKNIKLRKEQRITEKEFKKNISKDIKKSKQALKLLSKDPDNMDFYKNIDKAFVDIIENNSDLDLSLDSLKFVNGIIKDIEKDIIPKKYIQNMDGISVEDMPEDDQKILASVSMSMKMQKKEKKVLLQNSMLNLSNNGINVDVYVDQIEKSGFDLKSVTMTFADFDNMKRWASKDWAKSWKGELPAEVKDIDGNIIEFTDENIQDLKAQLAINTFNGMIDIDQIQLESSLNDSIKEIAQEIQSSGGFNIDDYLNQDFSITLNNYSQLVGNAVGIDINDFKDLTRYANEIYGSDMKVEDYANHWQSAQYMDSTSNWGDVTLGVDLIDQVGSFDAASIAKDLGTDLQTVADSITQAATVGVSTDLEAAAQGLGYGSFADAVAAYNKQYGTSYTVESAKEALGQ
;
A
#
# COMPACT_ATOMS: atom_id res chain seq x y z
N MET A 1 -12.51 20.73 30.05
CA MET A 1 -11.90 21.22 28.80
C MET A 1 -10.39 20.99 28.71
N ARG A 2 -9.55 21.42 29.67
CA ARG A 2 -8.08 21.18 29.62
C ARG A 2 -7.68 19.70 29.50
N GLY A 3 -8.37 18.79 30.21
CA GLY A 3 -8.15 17.34 30.08
C GLY A 3 -8.65 16.70 28.77
N LEU A 4 -9.61 17.34 28.08
CA LEU A 4 -10.13 16.88 26.78
C LEU A 4 -9.21 17.33 25.63
N ILE A 5 -8.61 18.51 25.74
CA ILE A 5 -7.62 19.04 24.78
C ILE A 5 -6.30 18.25 24.85
N ILE A 6 -5.87 17.86 26.06
CA ILE A 6 -4.73 16.95 26.26
C ILE A 6 -5.03 15.55 25.69
N PHE A 7 -6.31 15.15 25.67
CA PHE A 7 -6.73 13.88 25.13
C PHE A 7 -6.84 13.85 23.60
N VAL A 8 -7.38 14.90 22.96
CA VAL A 8 -7.36 15.04 21.49
C VAL A 8 -5.91 15.05 20.97
N ALA A 9 -4.98 15.63 21.74
CA ALA A 9 -3.55 15.53 21.46
C ALA A 9 -2.95 14.12 21.68
N MET A 10 -3.62 13.24 22.44
CA MET A 10 -3.21 11.86 22.75
C MET A 10 -3.83 10.83 21.79
N MET A 11 -4.98 11.15 21.18
CA MET A 11 -5.60 10.34 20.12
C MET A 11 -4.89 10.51 18.77
N LEU A 12 -4.32 11.69 18.52
CA LEU A 12 -3.36 11.94 17.43
C LEU A 12 -2.04 11.13 17.55
N MET A 13 -1.80 10.41 18.67
CA MET A 13 -0.58 9.61 18.91
C MET A 13 -0.71 8.12 18.55
N LEU A 14 -1.88 7.67 18.06
CA LEU A 14 -2.07 6.30 17.56
C LEU A 14 -2.40 6.36 16.07
N GLY A 15 -1.35 6.52 15.25
CA GLY A 15 -1.41 6.41 13.80
C GLY A 15 -1.96 7.65 13.08
N MET A 16 -1.06 8.51 12.57
CA MET A 16 -1.40 9.25 11.36
C MET A 16 -1.41 8.27 10.18
N PRO A 17 -2.46 8.34 9.36
CA PRO A 17 -2.29 8.56 7.94
C PRO A 17 -2.57 10.01 7.56
N ILE A 18 -1.88 10.42 6.51
CA ILE A 18 -2.12 11.62 5.72
C ILE A 18 -3.15 11.19 4.67
N ASN A 19 -4.37 11.76 4.71
CA ASN A 19 -5.18 12.15 3.53
C ASN A 19 -4.84 11.34 2.29
N LEU A 20 -5.76 10.46 1.86
CA LEU A 20 -6.13 10.39 0.47
C LEU A 20 -7.54 9.83 0.25
N THR A 21 -8.23 10.53 -0.63
CA THR A 21 -9.61 10.33 -1.04
C THR A 21 -9.63 9.42 -2.26
N PHE A 22 -10.30 8.28 -2.16
CA PHE A 22 -10.84 7.59 -3.33
C PHE A 22 -12.16 6.93 -2.97
N ALA A 23 -13.21 7.28 -3.70
CA ALA A 23 -14.28 6.31 -3.93
C ALA A 23 -13.71 5.32 -4.96
N ALA A 24 -13.07 4.25 -4.49
CA ALA A 24 -12.39 3.29 -5.35
C ALA A 24 -13.39 2.54 -6.24
N SER A 25 -13.06 2.41 -7.53
CA SER A 25 -13.78 1.51 -8.43
C SER A 25 -13.35 0.06 -8.20
N ILE A 26 -14.15 -0.94 -8.58
CA ILE A 26 -13.76 -2.37 -8.45
C ILE A 26 -12.47 -2.67 -9.22
N THR A 27 -12.26 -1.99 -10.34
CA THR A 27 -11.01 -2.08 -11.11
C THR A 27 -9.82 -1.64 -10.27
N GLU A 28 -9.98 -0.55 -9.51
CA GLU A 28 -8.95 0.00 -8.64
C GLU A 28 -8.70 -0.89 -7.41
N GLU A 29 -9.77 -1.46 -6.83
CA GLU A 29 -9.68 -2.46 -5.74
C GLU A 29 -9.00 -3.76 -6.20
N LEU A 30 -9.23 -4.19 -7.45
CA LEU A 30 -8.58 -5.36 -8.06
C LEU A 30 -7.12 -5.10 -8.40
N THR A 31 -6.79 -3.92 -8.93
CA THR A 31 -5.40 -3.49 -9.19
C THR A 31 -4.60 -3.43 -7.89
N GLN A 32 -5.17 -2.87 -6.83
CA GLN A 32 -4.55 -2.83 -5.51
C GLN A 32 -4.35 -4.23 -4.92
N LEU A 33 -5.33 -5.13 -5.10
CA LEU A 33 -5.23 -6.52 -4.67
C LEU A 33 -4.13 -7.27 -5.44
N ASN A 34 -3.99 -7.01 -6.73
CA ASN A 34 -2.95 -7.61 -7.59
C ASN A 34 -1.55 -7.15 -7.16
N ASN A 35 -1.37 -5.85 -6.89
CA ASN A 35 -0.08 -5.31 -6.45
C ASN A 35 0.33 -5.89 -5.08
N LEU A 36 -0.62 -6.12 -4.17
CA LEU A 36 -0.33 -6.78 -2.88
C LEU A 36 0.12 -8.24 -3.05
N PHE A 37 -0.39 -8.95 -4.06
CA PHE A 37 0.05 -10.31 -4.39
C PHE A 37 1.43 -10.32 -5.04
N LYS A 38 1.67 -9.45 -6.04
CA LYS A 38 2.97 -9.29 -6.71
C LYS A 38 4.11 -8.95 -5.74
N GLU A 39 3.81 -8.18 -4.70
CA GLU A 39 4.79 -7.80 -3.65
C GLU A 39 4.94 -8.84 -2.53
N GLY A 40 4.30 -10.00 -2.63
CA GLY A 40 4.35 -11.07 -1.62
C GLY A 40 3.66 -10.70 -0.30
N ALA A 41 2.86 -9.63 -0.26
CA ALA A 41 2.18 -9.16 0.95
C ALA A 41 0.95 -10.00 1.32
N ILE A 42 0.45 -10.82 0.38
CA ILE A 42 -0.66 -11.76 0.58
C ILE A 42 -0.37 -13.08 -0.14
N THR A 43 -0.88 -14.20 0.39
CA THR A 43 -0.72 -15.51 -0.25
C THR A 43 -1.64 -15.66 -1.47
N LYS A 44 -1.37 -16.67 -2.33
CA LYS A 44 -2.23 -17.01 -3.47
C LYS A 44 -3.66 -17.32 -3.04
N GLU A 45 -3.84 -17.98 -1.89
CA GLU A 45 -5.15 -18.28 -1.30
C GLU A 45 -5.84 -17.01 -0.79
N GLU A 46 -5.11 -16.11 -0.13
CA GLU A 46 -5.65 -14.83 0.32
C GLU A 46 -6.06 -13.94 -0.87
N PHE A 47 -5.24 -13.89 -1.91
CA PHE A 47 -5.52 -13.19 -3.16
C PHE A 47 -6.78 -13.74 -3.83
N SER A 48 -6.85 -15.06 -4.01
CA SER A 48 -7.99 -15.73 -4.66
C SER A 48 -9.30 -15.52 -3.87
N LYS A 49 -9.25 -15.63 -2.53
CA LYS A 49 -10.40 -15.36 -1.67
C LYS A 49 -10.85 -13.89 -1.78
N ALA A 50 -9.93 -12.94 -1.65
CA ALA A 50 -10.23 -11.51 -1.75
C ALA A 50 -10.79 -11.13 -3.14
N LYS A 51 -10.20 -11.64 -4.22
CA LYS A 51 -10.64 -11.43 -5.61
C LYS A 51 -12.07 -11.96 -5.80
N SER A 52 -12.35 -13.16 -5.27
CA SER A 52 -13.69 -13.76 -5.34
C SER A 52 -14.76 -12.93 -4.61
N ILE A 53 -14.42 -12.30 -3.50
CA ILE A 53 -15.31 -11.44 -2.71
C ILE A 53 -15.58 -10.13 -3.46
N LEU A 54 -14.55 -9.50 -4.04
CA LEU A 54 -14.68 -8.28 -4.82
C LEU A 54 -15.56 -8.48 -6.07
N LEU A 55 -15.35 -9.56 -6.82
CA LEU A 55 -16.10 -9.87 -8.04
C LEU A 55 -17.56 -10.26 -7.78
N LYS A 56 -17.85 -10.99 -6.69
CA LYS A 56 -19.23 -11.29 -6.25
C LYS A 56 -19.99 -10.01 -5.87
N THR A 57 -19.29 -8.99 -5.37
CA THR A 57 -19.88 -7.70 -4.99
C THR A 57 -20.41 -6.92 -6.18
N GLU A 58 -19.75 -6.98 -7.35
CA GLU A 58 -20.23 -6.34 -8.59
C GLU A 58 -21.52 -6.98 -9.11
N THR A 59 -21.57 -8.31 -9.05
CA THR A 59 -22.72 -9.10 -9.48
C THR A 59 -23.95 -8.76 -8.63
N THR A 60 -23.73 -8.53 -7.33
CA THR A 60 -24.78 -8.12 -6.38
C THR A 60 -25.19 -6.65 -6.59
N ARG A 61 -24.24 -5.72 -6.83
CA ARG A 61 -24.50 -4.31 -7.15
C ARG A 61 -25.33 -4.16 -8.43
N LYS A 62 -25.00 -4.88 -9.50
CA LYS A 62 -25.79 -4.93 -10.75
C LYS A 62 -27.21 -5.45 -10.54
N THR A 63 -27.39 -6.39 -9.60
CA THR A 63 -28.70 -6.98 -9.25
C THR A 63 -29.55 -6.04 -8.39
N VAL A 64 -28.93 -5.32 -7.45
CA VAL A 64 -29.58 -4.29 -6.61
C VAL A 64 -29.89 -3.02 -7.43
N GLU A 65 -29.05 -2.64 -8.39
CA GLU A 65 -29.34 -1.55 -9.34
C GLU A 65 -30.49 -1.89 -10.30
N LYS A 66 -30.63 -3.14 -10.74
CA LYS A 66 -31.79 -3.61 -11.52
C LYS A 66 -33.08 -3.59 -10.68
N LYS A 67 -33.03 -3.90 -9.38
CA LYS A 67 -34.17 -3.75 -8.44
C LYS A 67 -34.50 -2.27 -8.13
N LYS A 68 -33.50 -1.40 -7.98
CA LYS A 68 -33.72 0.06 -7.79
C LYS A 68 -34.18 0.79 -9.06
N LYS A 69 -33.84 0.30 -10.26
CA LYS A 69 -34.34 0.83 -11.55
C LYS A 69 -35.80 0.47 -11.80
N SER A 70 -36.28 -0.68 -11.34
CA SER A 70 -37.70 -1.07 -11.44
C SER A 70 -38.60 -0.28 -10.48
N GLU A 71 -38.09 0.18 -9.32
CA GLU A 71 -38.85 1.06 -8.40
C GLU A 71 -38.78 2.56 -8.77
N LYS A 72 -37.81 3.00 -9.59
CA LYS A 72 -37.63 4.41 -9.97
C LYS A 72 -38.54 4.92 -11.11
N ILE A 73 -39.30 4.05 -11.78
CA ILE A 73 -40.20 4.45 -12.89
C ILE A 73 -41.41 5.27 -12.39
N VAL A 74 -41.68 5.35 -11.07
CA VAL A 74 -42.87 6.06 -10.55
C VAL A 74 -42.58 7.49 -10.03
N LYS A 75 -41.33 7.96 -9.91
CA LYS A 75 -41.07 9.34 -9.44
C LYS A 75 -39.88 10.00 -10.13
N GLU A 76 -40.04 10.33 -11.41
CA GLU A 76 -39.13 11.22 -12.12
C GLU A 76 -39.84 12.52 -12.50
N LYS A 77 -39.49 13.63 -11.82
CA LYS A 77 -39.51 15.01 -12.35
C LYS A 77 -38.91 15.98 -11.33
N LYS A 78 -37.60 16.25 -11.49
CA LYS A 78 -36.87 17.55 -11.35
C LYS A 78 -35.40 17.29 -10.98
N LYS A 79 -34.53 17.24 -11.99
CA LYS A 79 -33.07 17.36 -11.86
C LYS A 79 -32.63 18.76 -12.29
N LYS A 80 -31.91 19.48 -11.43
CA LYS A 80 -30.97 20.54 -11.84
C LYS A 80 -29.56 20.00 -11.65
N LYS A 81 -28.76 20.05 -12.73
CA LYS A 81 -27.35 19.64 -12.81
C LYS A 81 -26.49 20.48 -11.85
N ILE A 82 -25.60 19.84 -11.09
CA ILE A 82 -24.40 20.47 -10.53
C ILE A 82 -23.20 19.63 -11.00
N LYS A 83 -22.24 20.30 -11.64
CA LYS A 83 -20.97 19.74 -12.13
C LYS A 83 -20.06 19.41 -10.94
N LYS A 84 -19.39 18.25 -10.97
CA LYS A 84 -18.21 17.98 -10.13
C LYS A 84 -17.14 19.03 -10.51
N GLN A 85 -16.71 19.83 -9.54
CA GLN A 85 -15.45 20.58 -9.64
C GLN A 85 -14.38 19.75 -8.94
N GLU A 86 -13.34 19.40 -9.68
CA GLU A 86 -12.06 18.99 -9.11
C GLU A 86 -11.51 20.16 -8.29
N ILE A 87 -11.19 19.90 -7.01
CA ILE A 87 -10.51 20.87 -6.16
C ILE A 87 -9.02 20.72 -6.44
N VAL A 88 -8.51 21.57 -7.34
CA VAL A 88 -7.08 21.83 -7.47
C VAL A 88 -6.62 22.55 -6.19
N LYS A 89 -5.91 21.86 -5.29
CA LYS A 89 -5.27 22.49 -4.14
C LYS A 89 -4.03 23.24 -4.61
N ASN A 90 -4.17 24.54 -4.87
CA ASN A 90 -3.03 25.44 -5.04
C ASN A 90 -2.21 25.50 -3.73
N ASN A 91 -0.88 25.61 -3.83
CA ASN A 91 0.01 25.84 -2.68
C ASN A 91 -0.30 27.20 -2.04
N ILE A 92 -1.12 27.23 -0.99
CA ILE A 92 -1.47 28.48 -0.31
C ILE A 92 -0.47 28.77 0.81
N THR A 93 0.63 29.42 0.45
CA THR A 93 1.63 29.93 1.39
C THR A 93 1.22 31.30 1.92
N GLY A 94 0.57 31.32 3.09
CA GLY A 94 0.34 32.53 3.89
C GLY A 94 0.48 32.23 5.38
N ASP A 95 1.02 33.17 6.16
CA ASP A 95 1.20 33.01 7.62
C ASP A 95 -0.15 32.89 8.33
N ILE A 96 -0.50 31.67 8.73
CA ILE A 96 -1.73 31.35 9.47
C ILE A 96 -1.49 31.28 10.98
N THR A 97 -0.40 31.85 11.52
CA THR A 97 -0.14 31.82 12.96
C THR A 97 -1.25 32.53 13.73
N LYS A 98 -1.89 33.55 13.15
CA LYS A 98 -3.02 34.28 13.76
C LYS A 98 -4.36 33.54 13.66
N SER A 99 -4.69 32.99 12.49
CA SER A 99 -5.97 32.32 12.20
C SER A 99 -5.98 30.83 12.58
N TYR A 100 -4.81 30.20 12.62
CA TYR A 100 -4.53 28.76 12.78
C TYR A 100 -4.98 27.86 11.61
N MET A 101 -5.89 28.33 10.76
CA MET A 101 -6.43 27.61 9.61
C MET A 101 -6.53 28.56 8.41
N HIS A 102 -6.31 28.07 7.20
CA HIS A 102 -6.60 28.82 5.98
C HIS A 102 -8.11 28.91 5.75
N ILE A 103 -8.57 29.87 4.94
CA ILE A 103 -10.00 29.98 4.66
C ILE A 103 -10.50 28.75 3.88
N ASP A 104 -9.72 28.21 2.94
CA ASP A 104 -10.13 27.04 2.14
C ASP A 104 -10.12 25.74 2.95
N GLU A 105 -9.22 25.62 3.94
CA GLU A 105 -9.21 24.48 4.86
C GLU A 105 -10.46 24.41 5.73
N ILE A 106 -11.19 25.52 5.90
CA ILE A 106 -12.42 25.50 6.68
C ILE A 106 -13.54 24.76 5.96
N GLU A 107 -13.44 24.58 4.64
CA GLU A 107 -14.39 23.79 3.86
C GLU A 107 -14.22 22.29 4.10
N GLU A 108 -13.03 21.85 4.55
CA GLU A 108 -12.81 20.48 5.02
C GLU A 108 -13.54 20.20 6.36
N LEU A 109 -13.97 21.25 7.08
CA LEU A 109 -14.88 21.09 8.20
C LEU A 109 -16.29 20.88 7.62
N VAL A 110 -16.71 19.60 7.54
CA VAL A 110 -18.07 19.23 7.13
C VAL A 110 -19.10 20.06 7.88
N ASN A 111 -20.18 20.43 7.20
CA ASN A 111 -21.29 21.14 7.83
C ASN A 111 -21.93 20.29 8.94
N PHE A 112 -22.52 20.95 9.93
CA PHE A 112 -23.29 20.24 10.94
C PHE A 112 -24.46 19.51 10.29
N GLU A 113 -24.48 18.20 10.44
CA GLU A 113 -25.59 17.34 10.05
C GLU A 113 -26.11 16.58 11.27
N ILE A 114 -27.44 16.47 11.34
CA ILE A 114 -28.08 15.75 12.45
C ILE A 114 -28.02 14.25 12.18
N ILE A 115 -27.35 13.53 13.07
CA ILE A 115 -27.34 12.06 13.05
C ILE A 115 -28.69 11.58 13.62
N THR A 116 -29.58 11.15 12.73
CA THR A 116 -30.95 10.71 13.06
C THR A 116 -30.99 9.31 13.63
N GLU A 117 -30.16 8.42 13.11
CA GLU A 117 -30.13 6.99 13.45
C GLU A 117 -28.79 6.62 14.09
N ALA A 118 -28.86 5.66 15.00
CA ALA A 118 -27.69 5.07 15.65
C ALA A 118 -27.83 3.56 15.55
N PRO A 119 -26.76 2.82 15.22
CA PRO A 119 -26.83 1.37 15.20
C PRO A 119 -27.24 0.79 16.57
N ASP A 120 -27.86 -0.38 16.52
CA ASP A 120 -28.32 -1.07 17.72
C ASP A 120 -27.18 -1.36 18.70
N GLY A 121 -27.50 -1.39 19.98
CA GLY A 121 -26.51 -1.59 21.04
C GLY A 121 -25.59 -0.39 21.30
N MET A 122 -25.54 0.64 20.45
CA MET A 122 -24.65 1.80 20.66
C MET A 122 -24.98 2.60 21.93
N PHE A 123 -26.26 2.82 22.23
CA PHE A 123 -26.71 3.55 23.41
C PHE A 123 -27.59 2.68 24.31
N LYS A 124 -27.35 2.73 25.63
CA LYS A 124 -28.14 1.98 26.64
C LYS A 124 -29.59 2.46 26.76
N THR A 125 -29.83 3.74 26.52
CA THR A 125 -31.17 4.32 26.54
C THR A 125 -31.51 4.85 25.16
N LYS A 126 -32.75 4.63 24.71
CA LYS A 126 -33.30 5.22 23.47
C LYS A 126 -33.57 6.72 23.66
N GLY A 127 -32.56 7.49 24.05
CA GLY A 127 -32.64 8.95 24.03
C GLY A 127 -33.07 9.37 22.62
N LYS A 128 -34.28 9.94 22.50
CA LYS A 128 -34.89 10.20 21.19
C LYS A 128 -34.23 11.36 20.45
N SER A 129 -33.69 12.35 21.18
CA SER A 129 -33.10 13.55 20.58
C SER A 129 -31.59 13.42 20.36
N PHE A 130 -31.11 14.04 19.27
CA PHE A 130 -29.68 14.16 18.97
C PHE A 130 -28.88 14.74 20.14
N SER A 131 -29.36 15.83 20.77
CA SER A 131 -28.68 16.46 21.89
C SER A 131 -28.43 15.52 23.07
N GLN A 132 -29.39 14.63 23.36
CA GLN A 132 -29.23 13.64 24.43
C GLN A 132 -28.23 12.55 24.03
N ARG A 133 -28.30 12.07 22.78
CA ARG A 133 -27.33 11.09 22.24
C ARG A 133 -25.92 11.66 22.22
N ALA A 134 -25.73 12.90 21.75
CA ALA A 134 -24.45 13.58 21.73
C ALA A 134 -23.88 13.80 23.14
N LYS A 135 -24.73 14.12 24.14
CA LYS A 135 -24.30 14.22 25.54
C LYS A 135 -23.82 12.88 26.08
N ASN A 136 -24.58 11.81 25.85
CA ASN A 136 -24.21 10.46 26.27
C ASN A 136 -22.93 9.99 25.55
N ALA A 137 -22.83 10.23 24.25
CA ALA A 137 -21.68 9.91 23.42
C ALA A 137 -20.41 10.63 23.91
N SER A 138 -20.53 11.92 24.25
CA SER A 138 -19.44 12.70 24.84
C SER A 138 -18.91 12.07 26.14
N GLN A 139 -19.80 11.57 27.00
CA GLN A 139 -19.43 10.94 28.27
C GLN A 139 -18.79 9.57 28.06
N ASN A 140 -19.36 8.75 27.19
CA ASN A 140 -18.87 7.41 26.88
C ASN A 140 -17.52 7.46 26.17
N MET A 141 -17.38 8.31 25.13
CA MET A 141 -16.10 8.50 24.49
C MET A 141 -15.08 8.96 25.54
N TYR A 142 -15.39 9.97 26.36
CA TYR A 142 -14.47 10.48 27.39
C TYR A 142 -14.04 9.41 28.40
N LEU A 143 -14.94 8.50 28.78
CA LEU A 143 -14.61 7.37 29.64
C LEU A 143 -13.55 6.47 28.98
N VAL A 144 -13.82 6.00 27.76
CA VAL A 144 -12.92 5.07 27.06
C VAL A 144 -11.60 5.75 26.75
N PHE A 145 -11.70 6.89 26.09
CA PHE A 145 -10.61 7.70 25.62
C PHE A 145 -9.76 8.23 26.77
N VAL A 146 -10.32 8.96 27.73
CA VAL A 146 -9.50 9.66 28.73
C VAL A 146 -9.22 8.79 29.94
N LYS A 147 -10.25 8.19 30.52
CA LYS A 147 -10.13 7.46 31.79
C LYS A 147 -9.56 6.06 31.59
N GLN A 148 -9.92 5.39 30.49
CA GLN A 148 -9.56 4.00 30.22
C GLN A 148 -8.50 3.83 29.12
N LYS A 149 -7.73 4.87 28.78
CA LYS A 149 -6.68 4.82 27.75
C LYS A 149 -5.66 3.69 27.86
N ASN A 150 -5.44 3.15 29.07
CA ASN A 150 -4.51 2.04 29.31
C ASN A 150 -5.20 0.67 29.29
N LEU A 151 -6.51 0.62 29.04
CA LEU A 151 -7.34 -0.58 28.94
C LEU A 151 -7.81 -0.85 27.51
N MET A 152 -7.49 0.01 26.53
CA MET A 152 -7.89 -0.18 25.14
C MET A 152 -7.31 -1.45 24.52
N GLU A 153 -6.09 -1.85 24.91
CA GLU A 153 -5.50 -3.14 24.50
C GLU A 153 -6.27 -4.33 25.10
N LYS A 154 -6.84 -4.16 26.30
CA LYS A 154 -7.67 -5.20 26.94
C LYS A 154 -9.07 -5.27 26.34
N ASN A 155 -9.62 -4.11 25.98
CA ASN A 155 -11.00 -3.95 25.55
C ASN A 155 -11.07 -3.12 24.24
N PRO A 156 -10.50 -3.62 23.12
CA PRO A 156 -10.49 -2.88 21.86
C PRO A 156 -11.89 -2.69 21.29
N GLU A 157 -12.85 -3.54 21.63
CA GLU A 157 -14.25 -3.37 21.26
C GLU A 157 -14.82 -2.05 21.78
N ASN A 158 -14.44 -1.63 23.00
CA ASN A 158 -14.92 -0.37 23.58
C ASN A 158 -14.30 0.84 22.88
N LEU A 159 -13.09 0.70 22.34
CA LEU A 159 -12.47 1.73 21.51
C LEU A 159 -13.29 1.94 20.23
N MET A 160 -13.68 0.88 19.52
CA MET A 160 -14.50 0.98 18.31
C MET A 160 -15.84 1.67 18.56
N LYS A 161 -16.56 1.26 19.61
CA LYS A 161 -17.80 1.93 20.03
C LYS A 161 -17.60 3.40 20.40
N ALA A 162 -16.48 3.72 21.04
CA ALA A 162 -16.14 5.11 21.38
C ALA A 162 -15.82 5.96 20.15
N MET A 163 -15.28 5.38 19.06
CA MET A 163 -15.15 6.06 17.77
C MET A 163 -16.52 6.39 17.18
N GLY A 164 -17.50 5.47 17.26
CA GLY A 164 -18.88 5.76 16.89
C GLY A 164 -19.50 6.90 17.73
N HIS A 165 -19.26 6.91 19.04
CA HIS A 165 -19.65 8.04 19.89
C HIS A 165 -18.94 9.36 19.54
N PHE A 166 -17.73 9.29 19.01
CA PHE A 166 -17.01 10.48 18.60
C PHE A 166 -17.70 11.21 17.44
N GLU A 167 -18.33 10.50 16.49
CA GLU A 167 -19.09 11.13 15.39
C GLU A 167 -20.23 12.03 15.92
N PHE A 168 -21.00 11.54 16.90
CA PHE A 168 -22.04 12.35 17.57
C PHE A 168 -21.45 13.55 18.32
N PHE A 169 -20.33 13.34 19.02
CA PHE A 169 -19.64 14.42 19.72
C PHE A 169 -19.13 15.48 18.74
N TYR A 170 -18.55 15.08 17.61
CA TYR A 170 -18.00 15.95 16.59
C TYR A 170 -19.09 16.85 15.99
N MET A 171 -20.22 16.27 15.59
CA MET A 171 -21.37 17.02 15.09
C MET A 171 -21.89 18.03 16.13
N GLU A 172 -21.91 17.67 17.41
CA GLU A 172 -22.29 18.60 18.47
C GLU A 172 -21.25 19.73 18.67
N GLN A 173 -19.96 19.48 18.42
CA GLN A 173 -18.93 20.53 18.44
C GLN A 173 -19.11 21.51 17.28
N LEU A 174 -19.40 21.01 16.07
CA LEU A 174 -19.72 21.84 14.91
C LEU A 174 -20.96 22.70 15.19
N ARG A 175 -22.03 22.10 15.71
CA ARG A 175 -23.27 22.82 16.08
C ARG A 175 -23.01 23.95 17.08
N LYS A 176 -22.26 23.67 18.14
CA LYS A 176 -21.95 24.66 19.20
C LYS A 176 -21.07 25.81 18.69
N LYS A 177 -20.14 25.52 17.79
CA LYS A 177 -19.15 26.49 17.29
C LYS A 177 -19.54 27.11 15.95
N LYS A 178 -20.71 26.80 15.39
CA LYS A 178 -21.22 27.31 14.11
C LYS A 178 -21.04 28.83 13.96
N LYS A 179 -21.47 29.62 14.96
CA LYS A 179 -21.33 31.08 14.95
C LYS A 179 -19.87 31.55 14.91
N ASN A 180 -18.96 30.81 15.51
CA ASN A 180 -17.52 31.14 15.50
C ASN A 180 -16.87 30.74 14.17
N VAL A 181 -17.37 29.69 13.51
CA VAL A 181 -16.97 29.34 12.13
C VAL A 181 -17.45 30.42 11.14
N GLU A 182 -18.71 30.88 11.24
CA GLU A 182 -19.24 31.97 10.43
C GLU A 182 -18.42 33.26 10.62
N LYS A 183 -18.20 33.68 11.87
CA LYS A 183 -17.37 34.85 12.20
C LYS A 183 -15.92 34.68 11.79
N PHE A 184 -15.39 33.46 11.73
CA PHE A 184 -14.06 33.22 11.21
C PHE A 184 -14.01 33.56 9.73
N LYS A 185 -14.98 33.09 8.94
CA LYS A 185 -15.06 33.39 7.50
C LYS A 185 -15.16 34.90 7.24
N GLU A 186 -15.90 35.62 8.09
CA GLU A 186 -16.05 37.08 7.99
C GLU A 186 -14.79 37.88 8.35
N LYS A 187 -13.99 37.40 9.32
CA LYS A 187 -12.89 38.17 9.93
C LYS A 187 -11.49 37.70 9.52
N TRP A 188 -11.40 36.66 8.70
CA TRP A 188 -10.11 36.13 8.26
C TRP A 188 -9.32 37.20 7.49
N PRO A 189 -7.99 37.33 7.68
CA PRO A 189 -7.12 36.49 8.52
C PRO A 189 -6.97 36.94 9.98
N ASP A 190 -7.46 38.13 10.36
CA ASP A 190 -7.28 38.71 11.70
C ASP A 190 -8.37 38.26 12.68
N ILE A 191 -8.17 37.04 13.21
CA ILE A 191 -9.14 36.34 14.04
C ILE A 191 -8.96 36.65 15.55
N PRO A 192 -10.04 37.01 16.28
CA PRO A 192 -10.02 37.10 17.74
C PRO A 192 -9.58 35.80 18.42
N SER A 193 -8.80 35.91 19.51
CA SER A 193 -8.21 34.76 20.22
C SER A 193 -9.22 33.67 20.63
N TYR A 194 -10.44 34.04 21.03
CA TYR A 194 -11.48 33.08 21.40
C TYR A 194 -12.01 32.28 20.18
N ILE A 195 -12.10 32.92 19.00
CA ILE A 195 -12.48 32.25 17.74
C ILE A 195 -11.33 31.33 17.31
N LYS A 196 -10.10 31.84 17.32
CA LYS A 196 -8.89 31.05 17.01
C LYS A 196 -8.83 29.77 17.84
N LYS A 197 -9.13 29.85 19.14
CA LYS A 197 -9.15 28.69 20.05
C LYS A 197 -10.18 27.63 19.63
N ASP A 198 -11.37 28.06 19.21
CA ASP A 198 -12.42 27.15 18.75
C ASP A 198 -12.10 26.53 17.40
N ILE A 199 -11.53 27.30 16.47
CA ILE A 199 -11.07 26.80 15.16
C ILE A 199 -9.92 25.81 15.34
N LYS A 200 -8.93 26.12 16.18
CA LYS A 200 -7.86 25.18 16.57
C LYS A 200 -8.41 23.88 17.17
N SER A 201 -9.47 23.99 17.99
CA SER A 201 -10.15 22.83 18.53
C SER A 201 -10.88 22.02 17.45
N LEU A 202 -11.57 22.66 16.51
CA LEU A 202 -12.26 21.97 15.42
C LEU A 202 -11.28 21.29 14.47
N TYR A 203 -10.20 21.96 14.08
CA TYR A 203 -9.10 21.38 13.31
C TYR A 203 -8.61 20.08 13.93
N SER A 204 -8.25 20.14 15.23
CA SER A 204 -7.70 18.97 15.93
C SER A 204 -8.72 17.82 16.02
N LEU A 205 -10.00 18.14 16.09
CA LEU A 205 -11.07 17.13 16.10
C LEU A 205 -11.32 16.55 14.71
N ASN A 206 -11.23 17.35 13.65
CA ASN A 206 -11.38 16.86 12.28
C ASN A 206 -10.23 15.92 11.91
N GLN A 207 -8.99 16.25 12.29
CA GLN A 207 -7.84 15.35 12.12
C GLN A 207 -8.02 14.02 12.89
N ALA A 208 -8.58 14.06 14.10
CA ALA A 208 -8.91 12.84 14.84
C ALA A 208 -10.03 12.04 14.15
N ARG A 209 -11.09 12.71 13.68
CA ARG A 209 -12.18 12.07 12.91
C ARG A 209 -11.64 11.34 11.70
N LYS A 210 -10.79 12.01 10.95
CA LYS A 210 -10.14 11.49 9.74
C LYS A 210 -9.35 10.21 10.05
N SER A 211 -8.43 10.27 11.02
CA SER A 211 -7.64 9.09 11.43
C SER A 211 -8.52 7.91 11.88
N MET A 212 -9.61 8.16 12.62
CA MET A 212 -10.57 7.11 12.98
C MET A 212 -11.27 6.50 11.77
N ARG A 213 -11.69 7.32 10.80
CA ARG A 213 -12.34 6.85 9.57
C ARG A 213 -11.38 6.11 8.65
N GLU A 214 -10.19 6.64 8.43
CA GLU A 214 -9.14 5.98 7.64
C GLU A 214 -8.83 4.59 8.22
N SER A 215 -8.79 4.45 9.55
CA SER A 215 -8.58 3.13 10.19
C SER A 215 -9.65 2.09 9.86
N MET A 216 -10.84 2.54 9.45
CA MET A 216 -11.95 1.71 8.99
C MET A 216 -12.08 1.67 7.47
N GLY A 217 -11.11 2.17 6.71
CA GLY A 217 -11.17 2.22 5.25
C GLY A 217 -12.19 3.21 4.72
N LEU A 218 -12.35 4.35 5.40
CA LEU A 218 -13.28 5.42 5.05
C LEU A 218 -12.57 6.77 4.97
N THR A 219 -13.15 7.70 4.23
CA THR A 219 -12.71 9.09 4.09
C THR A 219 -13.63 10.05 4.88
N LEU A 220 -13.29 11.34 4.91
CA LEU A 220 -14.14 12.34 5.58
C LEU A 220 -15.46 12.61 4.85
N GLU A 221 -15.51 12.28 3.56
CA GLU A 221 -16.63 12.45 2.64
C GLU A 221 -17.64 11.30 2.74
N ASP A 222 -17.22 10.12 3.24
CA ASP A 222 -18.11 8.98 3.43
C ASP A 222 -19.24 9.29 4.42
N ASP A 223 -20.38 8.63 4.19
CA ASP A 223 -21.58 8.85 4.99
C ASP A 223 -21.31 8.47 6.47
N VAL A 224 -21.87 9.28 7.38
CA VAL A 224 -21.72 9.03 8.81
C VAL A 224 -22.33 7.71 9.24
N GLN A 225 -23.40 7.24 8.60
CA GLN A 225 -24.02 5.95 8.86
C GLN A 225 -23.11 4.79 8.48
N ASP A 226 -22.37 4.89 7.37
CA ASP A 226 -21.38 3.89 6.99
C ASP A 226 -20.27 3.80 8.03
N ALA A 227 -19.76 4.94 8.49
CA ALA A 227 -18.80 4.99 9.59
C ALA A 227 -19.34 4.34 10.88
N LEU A 228 -20.56 4.70 11.30
CA LEU A 228 -21.19 4.13 12.50
C LEU A 228 -21.40 2.61 12.36
N LYS A 229 -21.80 2.12 11.16
CA LYS A 229 -21.96 0.69 10.87
C LYS A 229 -20.62 -0.04 11.01
N ARG A 230 -19.54 0.47 10.40
CA ARG A 230 -18.20 -0.16 10.50
C ARG A 230 -17.68 -0.18 11.94
N TYR A 231 -17.80 0.92 12.67
CA TYR A 231 -17.36 0.98 14.08
C TYR A 231 -18.14 0.00 14.97
N MET A 232 -19.45 -0.14 14.77
CA MET A 232 -20.27 -1.05 15.56
C MET A 232 -20.08 -2.51 15.17
N LEU A 233 -19.94 -2.80 13.88
CA LEU A 233 -19.59 -4.15 13.43
C LEU A 233 -18.24 -4.59 14.01
N MET A 234 -17.21 -3.72 13.97
CA MET A 234 -15.91 -4.01 14.58
C MET A 234 -16.00 -4.13 16.11
N HIS A 235 -16.90 -3.38 16.76
CA HIS A 235 -17.18 -3.56 18.18
C HIS A 235 -17.72 -4.97 18.46
N ASP A 236 -18.76 -5.39 17.75
CA ASP A 236 -19.43 -6.67 17.98
C ASP A 236 -18.52 -7.84 17.59
N PHE A 237 -17.74 -7.71 16.52
CA PHE A 237 -16.74 -8.69 16.11
C PHE A 237 -15.64 -8.87 17.16
N LEU A 238 -15.02 -7.78 17.62
CA LEU A 238 -13.96 -7.84 18.62
C LEU A 238 -14.46 -8.24 20.02
N ALA A 239 -15.75 -8.04 20.31
CA ALA A 239 -16.34 -8.45 21.58
C ALA A 239 -16.40 -9.98 21.76
N GLN A 240 -16.36 -10.73 20.66
CA GLN A 240 -16.36 -12.20 20.66
C GLN A 240 -15.01 -12.79 21.08
N ALA A 241 -13.94 -11.99 21.06
CA ALA A 241 -12.58 -12.44 21.38
C ALA A 241 -12.48 -13.01 22.80
N LYS A 242 -11.79 -14.14 22.94
CA LYS A 242 -11.39 -14.63 24.27
C LYS A 242 -10.23 -13.78 24.78
N LYS A 243 -10.47 -13.10 25.91
CA LYS A 243 -9.50 -12.18 26.51
C LYS A 243 -8.51 -12.90 27.39
N GLU A 244 -7.24 -12.81 27.03
CA GLU A 244 -6.14 -13.40 27.78
C GLU A 244 -5.26 -12.29 28.40
N THR A 245 -4.74 -12.53 29.60
CA THR A 245 -3.87 -11.59 30.31
C THR A 245 -2.56 -12.23 30.68
N ILE A 246 -1.46 -11.66 30.19
CA ILE A 246 -0.10 -12.12 30.46
C ILE A 246 0.47 -11.36 31.66
N LYS A 247 1.09 -12.10 32.58
CA LYS A 247 1.79 -11.52 33.73
C LYS A 247 3.19 -11.06 33.35
N LEU A 248 3.33 -9.76 33.11
CA LEU A 248 4.64 -9.15 32.83
C LEU A 248 5.51 -9.02 34.08
N SER A 249 6.80 -9.33 33.92
CA SER A 249 7.89 -9.05 34.86
C SER A 249 8.11 -7.54 35.05
N SER A 250 8.95 -7.17 36.02
CA SER A 250 9.30 -5.77 36.28
C SER A 250 10.08 -5.15 35.11
N LYS A 251 10.98 -5.93 34.50
CA LYS A 251 11.80 -5.53 33.36
C LYS A 251 10.92 -5.21 32.14
N GLU A 252 10.04 -6.13 31.77
CA GLU A 252 9.09 -5.98 30.66
C GLU A 252 8.14 -4.78 30.85
N LYS A 253 7.64 -4.56 32.07
CA LYS A 253 6.83 -3.37 32.40
C LYS A 253 7.61 -2.08 32.20
N LYS A 254 8.90 -2.06 32.57
CA LYS A 254 9.77 -0.89 32.42
C LYS A 254 10.09 -0.62 30.95
N LEU A 255 10.42 -1.65 30.19
CA LEU A 255 10.63 -1.60 28.74
C LEU A 255 9.41 -0.99 28.04
N ARG A 256 8.24 -1.61 28.21
CA ARG A 256 6.96 -1.13 27.64
C ARG A 256 6.62 0.31 28.04
N LYS A 257 6.87 0.69 29.31
CA LYS A 257 6.63 2.05 29.80
C LYS A 257 7.54 3.08 29.12
N ASN A 258 8.81 2.76 28.91
CA ASN A 258 9.77 3.68 28.32
C ASN A 258 9.64 3.76 26.79
N SER A 259 9.37 2.64 26.11
CA SER A 259 8.98 2.63 24.69
C SER A 259 7.78 3.54 24.46
N LYS A 260 6.72 3.42 25.28
CA LYS A 260 5.54 4.31 25.18
C LYS A 260 5.89 5.79 25.35
N LYS A 261 6.84 6.12 26.22
CA LYS A 261 7.30 7.52 26.41
C LYS A 261 8.08 8.02 25.19
N LEU A 262 8.96 7.18 24.63
CA LEU A 262 9.73 7.49 23.43
C LEU A 262 8.81 7.75 22.24
N ASN A 263 7.93 6.79 21.93
CA ASN A 263 6.93 6.93 20.86
C ASN A 263 6.06 8.20 21.04
N THR A 264 5.67 8.50 22.28
CA THR A 264 4.92 9.74 22.59
C THR A 264 5.73 10.99 22.28
N SER A 265 7.01 11.06 22.67
CA SER A 265 7.83 12.26 22.43
C SER A 265 8.18 12.42 20.95
N LEU A 266 8.52 11.34 20.24
CA LEU A 266 8.76 11.39 18.79
C LEU A 266 7.53 11.87 18.00
N SER A 267 6.34 11.36 18.33
CA SER A 267 5.09 11.83 17.71
C SER A 267 4.82 13.31 17.99
N ASN A 268 5.16 13.81 19.19
CA ASN A 268 5.04 15.24 19.47
C ASN A 268 6.04 16.09 18.69
N LEU A 269 7.27 15.61 18.47
CA LEU A 269 8.26 16.29 17.63
C LEU A 269 7.73 16.45 16.22
N GLU A 270 7.31 15.34 15.59
CA GLU A 270 6.76 15.32 14.24
C GLU A 270 5.59 16.29 14.09
N LYS A 271 4.66 16.28 15.04
CA LYS A 271 3.52 17.20 15.06
C LYS A 271 3.95 18.66 15.13
N ASN A 272 4.87 19.02 16.03
CA ASN A 272 5.29 20.41 16.18
C ASN A 272 6.07 20.91 14.97
N ILE A 273 6.84 20.04 14.31
CA ILE A 273 7.53 20.36 13.05
C ILE A 273 6.51 20.61 11.94
N LYS A 274 5.52 19.71 11.75
CA LYS A 274 4.42 19.92 10.79
C LYS A 274 3.68 21.25 11.02
N LEU A 275 3.29 21.53 12.27
CA LEU A 275 2.63 22.80 12.62
C LEU A 275 3.51 24.04 12.33
N ARG A 276 4.84 23.91 12.44
CA ARG A 276 5.78 25.00 12.14
C ARG A 276 5.98 25.20 10.65
N LYS A 277 6.07 24.12 9.88
CA LYS A 277 6.13 24.10 8.41
C LYS A 277 4.87 24.73 7.81
N GLU A 278 3.71 24.38 8.34
CA GLU A 278 2.40 24.96 7.99
C GLU A 278 2.18 26.38 8.55
N GLN A 279 3.18 26.99 9.20
CA GLN A 279 3.08 28.32 9.81
C GLN A 279 1.88 28.51 10.75
N ARG A 280 1.46 27.46 11.47
CA ARG A 280 0.34 27.51 12.45
C ARG A 280 0.77 27.93 13.85
N ILE A 281 2.06 27.83 14.16
CA ILE A 281 2.65 28.17 15.46
C ILE A 281 3.83 29.12 15.31
N THR A 282 4.00 29.98 16.30
CA THR A 282 5.15 30.89 16.35
C THR A 282 6.46 30.14 16.57
N GLU A 283 7.57 30.71 16.11
CA GLU A 283 8.93 30.21 16.37
C GLU A 283 9.21 30.00 17.87
N LYS A 284 8.72 30.90 18.73
CA LYS A 284 8.87 30.79 20.19
C LYS A 284 8.13 29.59 20.76
N GLU A 285 6.90 29.33 20.30
CA GLU A 285 6.12 28.16 20.70
C GLU A 285 6.78 26.87 20.20
N PHE A 286 7.26 26.87 18.96
CA PHE A 286 7.98 25.76 18.35
C PHE A 286 9.24 25.38 19.13
N LYS A 287 10.18 26.31 19.33
CA LYS A 287 11.44 26.07 20.08
C LYS A 287 11.19 25.50 21.48
N LYS A 288 10.18 26.05 22.19
CA LYS A 288 9.80 25.57 23.53
C LYS A 288 9.29 24.13 23.50
N ASN A 289 8.45 23.78 22.53
CA ASN A 289 7.86 22.45 22.43
C ASN A 289 8.92 21.41 21.99
N ILE A 290 9.71 21.71 20.95
CA ILE A 290 10.76 20.83 20.44
C ILE A 290 11.81 20.52 21.51
N SER A 291 12.36 21.54 22.17
CA SER A 291 13.35 21.34 23.25
C SER A 291 12.83 20.42 24.36
N LYS A 292 11.56 20.59 24.74
CA LYS A 292 10.92 19.76 25.76
C LYS A 292 10.78 18.31 25.30
N ASP A 293 10.39 18.07 24.05
CA ASP A 293 10.15 16.71 23.55
C ASP A 293 11.46 15.99 23.18
N ILE A 294 12.49 16.70 22.68
CA ILE A 294 13.87 16.17 22.55
C ILE A 294 14.37 15.66 23.91
N LYS A 295 14.24 16.48 24.97
CA LYS A 295 14.66 16.09 26.32
C LYS A 295 13.97 14.82 26.80
N LYS A 296 12.68 14.65 26.49
CA LYS A 296 11.93 13.43 26.86
C LYS A 296 12.37 12.22 26.05
N SER A 297 12.60 12.38 24.74
CA SER A 297 13.10 11.30 23.87
C SER A 297 14.44 10.78 24.40
N LYS A 298 15.41 11.66 24.65
CA LYS A 298 16.72 11.30 25.22
C LYS A 298 16.61 10.61 26.58
N GLN A 299 15.71 11.07 27.45
CA GLN A 299 15.47 10.41 28.74
C GLN A 299 14.89 9.02 28.58
N ALA A 300 14.00 8.80 27.61
CA ALA A 300 13.44 7.49 27.32
C ALA A 300 14.50 6.55 26.73
N LEU A 301 15.24 7.01 25.72
CA LEU A 301 16.35 6.28 25.07
C LEU A 301 17.41 5.87 26.10
N LYS A 302 17.91 6.79 26.91
CA LYS A 302 18.86 6.48 28.01
C LYS A 302 18.38 5.39 28.97
N LEU A 303 17.07 5.24 29.17
CA LEU A 303 16.52 4.19 30.02
C LEU A 303 16.31 2.87 29.28
N LEU A 304 16.08 2.92 27.97
CA LEU A 304 15.90 1.78 27.07
C LEU A 304 17.26 1.14 26.75
N SER A 305 18.30 1.95 26.47
CA SER A 305 19.69 1.52 26.27
C SER A 305 20.37 0.95 27.52
N LYS A 306 19.61 0.72 28.61
CA LYS A 306 20.06 0.01 29.82
C LYS A 306 19.43 -1.37 29.94
N ASP A 307 18.49 -1.72 29.05
CA ASP A 307 17.92 -3.05 28.99
C ASP A 307 18.93 -3.99 28.32
N PRO A 308 19.49 -5.00 29.03
CA PRO A 308 20.50 -5.89 28.45
C PRO A 308 20.06 -6.61 27.17
N ASP A 309 18.77 -6.91 27.02
CA ASP A 309 18.29 -7.76 25.92
C ASP A 309 18.13 -6.95 24.62
N ASN A 310 17.97 -5.63 24.74
CA ASN A 310 17.67 -4.73 23.62
C ASN A 310 18.64 -3.53 23.57
N MET A 311 19.76 -3.63 24.28
CA MET A 311 20.66 -2.51 24.54
C MET A 311 21.19 -1.93 23.24
N ASP A 312 21.68 -2.80 22.35
CA ASP A 312 22.39 -2.38 21.15
C ASP A 312 21.44 -1.77 20.12
N PHE A 313 20.22 -2.32 19.98
CA PHE A 313 19.15 -1.68 19.23
C PHE A 313 18.91 -0.24 19.69
N TYR A 314 18.61 -0.03 20.98
CA TYR A 314 18.29 1.31 21.47
C TYR A 314 19.50 2.25 21.51
N LYS A 315 20.74 1.75 21.57
CA LYS A 315 21.94 2.57 21.37
C LYS A 315 22.05 3.06 19.92
N ASN A 316 21.80 2.19 18.95
CA ASN A 316 21.81 2.57 17.54
C ASN A 316 20.70 3.59 17.24
N ILE A 317 19.50 3.41 17.83
CA ILE A 317 18.43 4.41 17.76
C ILE A 317 18.81 5.74 18.45
N ASP A 318 19.46 5.70 19.62
CA ASP A 318 19.91 6.92 20.31
C ASP A 318 20.95 7.67 19.47
N LYS A 319 21.88 6.94 18.84
CA LYS A 319 22.85 7.50 17.91
C LYS A 319 22.18 8.16 16.70
N ALA A 320 21.30 7.45 16.00
CA ALA A 320 20.53 8.01 14.89
C ALA A 320 19.73 9.25 15.34
N PHE A 321 19.06 9.19 16.50
CA PHE A 321 18.32 10.33 17.04
C PHE A 321 19.20 11.57 17.24
N VAL A 322 20.41 11.41 17.77
CA VAL A 322 21.35 12.53 17.97
C VAL A 322 21.85 13.06 16.63
N ASP A 323 22.26 12.16 15.73
CA ASP A 323 22.93 12.50 14.48
C ASP A 323 21.98 13.21 13.51
N ILE A 324 20.74 12.73 13.36
CA ILE A 324 19.83 13.18 12.28
C ILE A 324 18.58 13.92 12.75
N ILE A 325 18.22 13.88 14.04
CA ILE A 325 17.04 14.60 14.58
C ILE A 325 17.43 15.77 15.49
N GLU A 326 18.27 15.55 16.51
CA GLU A 326 18.54 16.57 17.54
C GLU A 326 19.25 17.80 16.97
N ASN A 327 20.19 17.58 16.05
CA ASN A 327 21.06 18.62 15.51
C ASN A 327 20.57 19.20 14.16
N ASN A 328 19.42 18.74 13.65
CA ASN A 328 18.94 19.14 12.34
C ASN A 328 18.03 20.38 12.44
N SER A 329 18.42 21.47 11.77
CA SER A 329 17.61 22.70 11.71
C SER A 329 16.65 22.73 10.51
N ASP A 330 16.85 21.87 9.52
CA ASP A 330 15.96 21.74 8.37
C ASP A 330 14.69 20.97 8.79
N LEU A 331 13.53 21.58 8.59
CA LEU A 331 12.25 21.02 9.03
C LEU A 331 11.84 19.80 8.21
N ASP A 332 12.19 19.75 6.93
CA ASP A 332 11.83 18.67 6.01
C ASP A 332 12.69 17.44 6.31
N LEU A 333 14.01 17.64 6.39
CA LEU A 333 14.94 16.58 6.81
C LEU A 333 14.66 16.09 8.22
N SER A 334 14.22 16.97 9.13
CA SER A 334 13.80 16.54 10.48
C SER A 334 12.55 15.67 10.45
N LEU A 335 11.60 15.93 9.54
CA LEU A 335 10.43 15.06 9.37
C LEU A 335 10.82 13.72 8.79
N ASP A 336 11.67 13.69 7.78
CA ASP A 336 12.15 12.44 7.19
C ASP A 336 12.98 11.63 8.19
N SER A 337 13.84 12.27 8.96
CA SER A 337 14.59 11.63 10.04
C SER A 337 13.67 11.02 11.11
N LEU A 338 12.57 11.70 11.45
CA LEU A 338 11.55 11.17 12.36
C LEU A 338 10.73 10.04 11.72
N LYS A 339 10.40 10.10 10.44
CA LYS A 339 9.73 9.01 9.71
C LYS A 339 10.61 7.76 9.73
N PHE A 340 11.90 7.91 9.41
CA PHE A 340 12.91 6.86 9.48
C PHE A 340 12.99 6.24 10.87
N VAL A 341 13.36 7.02 11.89
CA VAL A 341 13.54 6.52 13.26
C VAL A 341 12.26 5.88 13.81
N ASN A 342 11.09 6.49 13.59
CA ASN A 342 9.82 5.89 14.02
C ASN A 342 9.48 4.60 13.26
N GLY A 343 9.81 4.51 11.97
CA GLY A 343 9.60 3.31 11.16
C GLY A 343 10.41 2.14 11.71
N ILE A 344 11.71 2.34 11.90
CA ILE A 344 12.64 1.36 12.48
C ILE A 344 12.19 0.95 13.90
N ILE A 345 11.83 1.90 14.76
CA ILE A 345 11.33 1.62 16.11
C ILE A 345 10.09 0.72 16.05
N LYS A 346 9.10 1.06 15.22
CA LYS A 346 7.85 0.29 15.13
C LYS A 346 8.08 -1.10 14.58
N ASP A 347 9.01 -1.26 13.66
CA ASP A 347 9.31 -2.53 13.04
C ASP A 347 9.90 -3.52 14.05
N ILE A 348 10.85 -3.07 14.88
CA ILE A 348 11.46 -3.93 15.90
C ILE A 348 10.60 -4.06 17.16
N GLU A 349 9.97 -2.97 17.63
CA GLU A 349 9.18 -2.98 18.87
C GLU A 349 7.95 -3.90 18.81
N LYS A 350 7.48 -4.27 17.60
CA LYS A 350 6.37 -5.23 17.45
C LYS A 350 6.72 -6.62 18.01
N ASP A 351 8.00 -6.98 18.00
CA ASP A 351 8.51 -8.29 18.41
C ASP A 351 9.10 -8.25 19.82
N ILE A 352 9.77 -7.15 20.21
CA ILE A 352 10.47 -7.06 21.51
C ILE A 352 9.61 -6.48 22.65
N ILE A 353 8.52 -5.75 22.36
CA ILE A 353 7.65 -5.18 23.40
C ILE A 353 6.56 -6.18 23.77
N PRO A 354 6.58 -6.74 24.99
CA PRO A 354 5.64 -7.80 25.36
C PRO A 354 4.22 -7.25 25.53
N LYS A 355 3.26 -7.98 24.94
CA LYS A 355 1.83 -7.70 25.07
C LYS A 355 1.34 -8.09 26.46
N LYS A 356 0.52 -7.24 27.06
CA LYS A 356 -0.11 -7.55 28.37
C LYS A 356 -1.44 -8.27 28.17
N TYR A 357 -2.15 -7.93 27.11
CA TYR A 357 -3.44 -8.50 26.80
C TYR A 357 -3.44 -9.06 25.37
N ILE A 358 -4.01 -10.25 25.21
CA ILE A 358 -4.21 -10.90 23.91
C ILE A 358 -5.71 -11.04 23.68
N GLN A 359 -6.12 -10.78 22.45
CA GLN A 359 -7.47 -11.01 21.95
C GLN A 359 -7.41 -12.25 21.07
N ASN A 360 -7.78 -13.40 21.62
CA ASN A 360 -7.78 -14.65 20.88
C ASN A 360 -9.07 -14.74 20.05
N MET A 361 -8.90 -14.87 18.74
CA MET A 361 -9.98 -14.93 17.75
C MET A 361 -10.15 -16.32 17.13
N ASP A 362 -9.38 -17.34 17.55
CA ASP A 362 -9.25 -18.66 16.90
C ASP A 362 -10.57 -19.45 16.83
N GLY A 363 -11.55 -19.09 17.68
CA GLY A 363 -12.88 -19.73 17.73
C GLY A 363 -13.98 -18.94 17.01
N ILE A 364 -13.65 -17.89 16.26
CA ILE A 364 -14.64 -17.02 15.61
C ILE A 364 -14.64 -17.31 14.10
N SER A 365 -15.79 -17.76 13.57
CA SER A 365 -16.00 -17.92 12.13
C SER A 365 -16.57 -16.64 11.53
N VAL A 366 -15.91 -16.14 10.50
CA VAL A 366 -16.41 -15.01 9.70
C VAL A 366 -17.47 -15.50 8.69
N GLU A 367 -17.38 -16.77 8.28
CA GLU A 367 -18.25 -17.43 7.31
C GLU A 367 -19.72 -17.50 7.80
N ASP A 368 -19.92 -17.59 9.11
CA ASP A 368 -21.24 -17.63 9.75
C ASP A 368 -21.92 -16.24 9.85
N MET A 369 -21.20 -15.16 9.54
CA MET A 369 -21.73 -13.79 9.60
C MET A 369 -22.57 -13.44 8.37
N PRO A 370 -23.49 -12.45 8.44
CA PRO A 370 -24.18 -11.95 7.26
C PRO A 370 -23.21 -11.49 6.16
N GLU A 371 -23.54 -11.75 4.89
CA GLU A 371 -22.65 -11.46 3.75
C GLU A 371 -22.20 -9.98 3.70
N ASP A 372 -23.09 -9.05 4.03
CA ASP A 372 -22.77 -7.62 4.08
C ASP A 372 -21.74 -7.28 5.17
N ASP A 373 -21.76 -8.00 6.29
CA ASP A 373 -20.81 -7.81 7.39
C ASP A 373 -19.45 -8.42 7.04
N GLN A 374 -19.44 -9.59 6.39
CA GLN A 374 -18.21 -10.19 5.84
C GLN A 374 -17.50 -9.23 4.87
N LYS A 375 -18.26 -8.60 3.97
CA LYS A 375 -17.73 -7.59 3.02
C LYS A 375 -17.10 -6.40 3.73
N ILE A 376 -17.73 -5.91 4.79
CA ILE A 376 -17.17 -4.79 5.57
C ILE A 376 -15.88 -5.24 6.27
N LEU A 377 -15.84 -6.42 6.88
CA LEU A 377 -14.63 -6.94 7.53
C LEU A 377 -13.48 -7.13 6.52
N ALA A 378 -13.77 -7.66 5.33
CA ALA A 378 -12.79 -7.79 4.25
C ALA A 378 -12.25 -6.42 3.81
N SER A 379 -13.14 -5.43 3.60
CA SER A 379 -12.76 -4.06 3.24
C SER A 379 -11.87 -3.41 4.31
N VAL A 380 -12.24 -3.50 5.58
CA VAL A 380 -11.44 -2.99 6.70
C VAL A 380 -10.07 -3.67 6.75
N SER A 381 -10.02 -5.00 6.55
CA SER A 381 -8.75 -5.75 6.53
C SER A 381 -7.84 -5.31 5.37
N MET A 382 -8.40 -5.14 4.17
CA MET A 382 -7.67 -4.62 3.01
C MET A 382 -7.12 -3.23 3.25
N SER A 383 -7.93 -2.31 3.80
CA SER A 383 -7.46 -0.96 4.16
C SER A 383 -6.34 -0.99 5.20
N MET A 384 -6.39 -1.91 6.18
CA MET A 384 -5.30 -2.09 7.12
C MET A 384 -4.02 -2.60 6.45
N LYS A 385 -4.13 -3.52 5.47
CA LYS A 385 -2.97 -4.00 4.68
C LYS A 385 -2.38 -2.86 3.83
N MET A 386 -3.22 -2.07 3.16
CA MET A 386 -2.80 -0.89 2.39
C MET A 386 -2.07 0.15 3.26
N GLN A 387 -2.60 0.47 4.44
CA GLN A 387 -1.93 1.40 5.37
C GLN A 387 -0.57 0.89 5.87
N LYS A 388 -0.37 -0.44 5.95
CA LYS A 388 0.95 -0.99 6.28
C LYS A 388 1.92 -0.78 5.11
N LYS A 389 1.47 -1.03 3.88
CA LYS A 389 2.24 -0.77 2.66
C LYS A 389 2.62 0.71 2.53
N GLU A 390 1.66 1.62 2.70
CA GLU A 390 1.92 3.07 2.67
C GLU A 390 2.98 3.48 3.71
N LYS A 391 2.93 2.94 4.93
CA LYS A 391 3.94 3.23 5.95
C LYS A 391 5.34 2.71 5.56
N LYS A 392 5.39 1.57 4.87
CA LYS A 392 6.64 1.00 4.33
C LYS A 392 7.22 1.88 3.23
N VAL A 393 6.37 2.36 2.31
CA VAL A 393 6.74 3.30 1.25
C VAL A 393 7.21 4.63 1.86
N LEU A 394 6.48 5.20 2.82
CA LEU A 394 6.88 6.43 3.50
C LEU A 394 8.21 6.29 4.25
N LEU A 395 8.49 5.14 4.84
CA LEU A 395 9.78 4.83 5.46
C LEU A 395 10.89 4.86 4.40
N GLN A 396 10.72 4.15 3.29
CA GLN A 396 11.74 4.09 2.23
C GLN A 396 11.94 5.43 1.53
N ASN A 397 10.88 6.17 1.25
CA ASN A 397 10.98 7.53 0.74
C ASN A 397 11.77 8.43 1.70
N SER A 398 11.54 8.31 3.01
CA SER A 398 12.34 9.08 3.98
C SER A 398 13.81 8.69 3.97
N MET A 399 14.14 7.42 3.75
CA MET A 399 15.53 6.97 3.63
C MET A 399 16.19 7.54 2.37
N LEU A 400 15.53 7.43 1.22
CA LEU A 400 16.00 7.98 -0.04
C LEU A 400 16.24 9.50 0.07
N ASN A 401 15.29 10.24 0.64
CA ASN A 401 15.41 11.69 0.84
C ASN A 401 16.61 12.06 1.70
N LEU A 402 16.84 11.32 2.78
CA LEU A 402 17.97 11.55 3.67
C LEU A 402 19.29 11.26 2.93
N SER A 403 19.39 10.16 2.20
CA SER A 403 20.57 9.83 1.38
C SER A 403 20.89 10.93 0.38
N ASN A 404 19.88 11.45 -0.33
CA ASN A 404 20.04 12.54 -1.30
C ASN A 404 20.46 13.87 -0.69
N ASN A 405 20.23 14.06 0.61
CA ASN A 405 20.67 15.23 1.35
C ASN A 405 21.97 14.95 2.14
N GLY A 406 22.74 13.93 1.73
CA GLY A 406 24.04 13.60 2.30
C GLY A 406 23.98 12.90 3.66
N ILE A 407 22.80 12.44 4.08
CA ILE A 407 22.59 11.73 5.34
C ILE A 407 22.51 10.23 5.03
N ASN A 408 23.63 9.52 5.18
CA ASN A 408 23.68 8.08 4.99
C ASN A 408 23.01 7.33 6.16
N VAL A 409 21.73 7.02 6.00
CA VAL A 409 20.94 6.28 7.00
C VAL A 409 21.14 4.78 6.95
N ASP A 410 21.68 4.25 5.85
CA ASP A 410 21.94 2.82 5.66
C ASP A 410 22.93 2.29 6.70
N VAL A 411 23.85 3.15 7.15
CA VAL A 411 24.78 2.83 8.26
C VAL A 411 24.04 2.42 9.54
N TYR A 412 22.88 3.02 9.84
CA TYR A 412 22.09 2.66 11.01
C TYR A 412 21.32 1.36 10.78
N VAL A 413 20.81 1.14 9.57
CA VAL A 413 20.14 -0.11 9.16
C VAL A 413 21.11 -1.27 9.34
N ASP A 414 22.29 -1.19 8.73
CA ASP A 414 23.33 -2.22 8.82
C ASP A 414 23.79 -2.46 10.26
N GLN A 415 23.90 -1.41 11.10
CA GLN A 415 24.28 -1.55 12.51
C GLN A 415 23.22 -2.30 13.33
N ILE A 416 21.94 -2.05 13.04
CA ILE A 416 20.81 -2.71 13.71
C ILE A 416 20.72 -4.18 13.30
N GLU A 417 20.84 -4.47 12.00
CA GLU A 417 20.86 -5.84 11.47
C GLU A 417 22.04 -6.63 12.04
N LYS A 418 23.25 -6.05 12.07
CA LYS A 418 24.44 -6.66 12.71
C LYS A 418 24.27 -6.90 14.21
N SER A 419 23.37 -6.17 14.85
CA SER A 419 23.03 -6.35 16.28
C SER A 419 21.99 -7.46 16.50
N GLY A 420 21.60 -8.19 15.45
CA GLY A 420 20.65 -9.31 15.51
C GLY A 420 19.18 -8.90 15.42
N PHE A 421 18.88 -7.69 14.94
CA PHE A 421 17.51 -7.18 14.78
C PHE A 421 17.15 -7.07 13.31
N ASP A 422 16.20 -7.90 12.87
CA ASP A 422 15.75 -7.99 11.48
C ASP A 422 14.72 -6.89 11.13
N LEU A 423 14.97 -6.14 10.05
CA LEU A 423 14.19 -4.97 9.63
C LEU A 423 13.28 -5.27 8.43
N LYS A 424 12.22 -6.04 8.68
CA LYS A 424 11.22 -6.46 7.67
C LYS A 424 10.54 -5.33 6.91
N SER A 425 10.50 -4.13 7.47
CA SER A 425 9.92 -2.94 6.85
C SER A 425 10.89 -2.23 5.90
N VAL A 426 12.19 -2.54 5.94
CA VAL A 426 13.19 -2.00 5.01
C VAL A 426 13.43 -3.03 3.91
N THR A 427 12.97 -2.78 2.69
CA THR A 427 13.23 -3.70 1.56
C THR A 427 14.46 -3.35 0.75
N MET A 428 14.92 -2.10 0.82
CA MET A 428 16.16 -1.72 0.19
C MET A 428 16.84 -0.53 0.88
N THR A 429 18.13 -0.38 0.62
CA THR A 429 18.97 0.76 0.99
C THR A 429 19.19 1.69 -0.20
N PHE A 430 19.60 2.95 0.04
CA PHE A 430 19.65 3.98 -1.00
C PHE A 430 20.97 4.75 -0.98
N ALA A 431 21.63 4.84 -2.14
CA ALA A 431 22.64 5.87 -2.36
C ALA A 431 21.98 7.21 -2.71
N ASP A 432 22.77 8.27 -2.79
CA ASP A 432 22.30 9.50 -3.42
C ASP A 432 22.02 9.30 -4.92
N PHE A 433 21.22 10.19 -5.47
CA PHE A 433 20.75 10.15 -6.84
C PHE A 433 21.85 10.08 -7.89
N ASP A 434 22.94 10.84 -7.75
CA ASP A 434 24.04 10.84 -8.73
C ASP A 434 24.77 9.50 -8.76
N ASN A 435 24.84 8.83 -7.61
CA ASN A 435 25.39 7.49 -7.50
C ASN A 435 24.42 6.41 -7.99
N MET A 436 23.12 6.51 -7.67
CA MET A 436 22.10 5.56 -8.13
C MET A 436 21.97 5.54 -9.66
N LYS A 437 22.12 6.68 -10.34
CA LYS A 437 22.17 6.77 -11.81
C LYS A 437 23.28 5.91 -12.44
N ARG A 438 24.29 5.50 -11.66
CA ARG A 438 25.44 4.71 -12.11
C ARG A 438 25.39 3.26 -11.62
N TRP A 439 24.32 2.86 -10.92
CA TRP A 439 24.20 1.51 -10.38
C TRP A 439 24.10 0.47 -11.50
N ALA A 440 24.98 -0.53 -11.44
CA ALA A 440 24.84 -1.75 -12.23
C ALA A 440 23.90 -2.75 -11.52
N SER A 441 23.49 -3.82 -12.20
CA SER A 441 22.64 -4.89 -11.61
C SER A 441 23.17 -5.39 -10.26
N LYS A 442 24.49 -5.55 -10.11
CA LYS A 442 25.11 -5.94 -8.83
C LYS A 442 24.92 -4.93 -7.70
N ASP A 443 24.82 -3.64 -8.01
CA ASP A 443 24.60 -2.60 -7.00
C ASP A 443 23.12 -2.52 -6.61
N TRP A 444 22.20 -2.71 -7.57
CA TRP A 444 20.79 -2.95 -7.29
C TRP A 444 20.56 -4.21 -6.44
N ALA A 445 21.26 -5.31 -6.75
CA ALA A 445 21.17 -6.56 -5.98
C ALA A 445 21.66 -6.39 -4.54
N LYS A 446 22.74 -5.62 -4.33
CA LYS A 446 23.28 -5.32 -2.99
C LYS A 446 22.37 -4.41 -2.17
N SER A 447 21.62 -3.53 -2.84
CA SER A 447 20.71 -2.62 -2.16
C SER A 447 19.48 -3.35 -1.61
N TRP A 448 19.11 -4.50 -2.18
CA TRP A 448 18.00 -5.33 -1.70
C TRP A 448 18.25 -5.90 -0.30
N LYS A 449 17.29 -5.64 0.60
CA LYS A 449 17.22 -6.13 1.98
C LYS A 449 15.98 -6.99 2.26
N GLY A 450 15.05 -7.06 1.32
CA GLY A 450 13.85 -7.87 1.48
C GLY A 450 14.13 -9.38 1.56
N GLU A 451 13.25 -10.10 2.23
CA GLU A 451 13.27 -11.56 2.21
C GLU A 451 12.99 -12.06 0.77
N LEU A 452 13.72 -13.09 0.36
CA LEU A 452 13.36 -13.88 -0.82
C LEU A 452 12.48 -15.06 -0.39
N PRO A 453 11.60 -15.57 -1.26
CA PRO A 453 10.87 -16.80 -0.98
C PRO A 453 11.86 -17.93 -0.62
N ALA A 454 11.61 -18.61 0.51
CA ALA A 454 12.48 -19.69 0.98
C ALA A 454 12.42 -20.92 0.07
N GLU A 455 11.28 -21.14 -0.59
CA GLU A 455 11.05 -22.16 -1.60
C GLU A 455 10.21 -21.52 -2.72
N VAL A 456 10.72 -21.59 -3.95
CA VAL A 456 9.89 -21.37 -5.14
C VAL A 456 9.63 -22.74 -5.73
N LYS A 457 8.37 -23.03 -6.03
CA LYS A 457 7.98 -24.31 -6.62
C LYS A 457 7.52 -24.09 -8.04
N ASP A 458 7.89 -25.00 -8.93
CA ASP A 458 7.29 -25.07 -10.26
C ASP A 458 5.80 -25.46 -10.17
N ILE A 459 5.14 -25.53 -11.31
CA ILE A 459 3.73 -25.89 -11.42
C ILE A 459 3.42 -27.31 -10.93
N ASP A 460 4.44 -28.18 -10.91
CA ASP A 460 4.37 -29.58 -10.49
C ASP A 460 4.73 -29.78 -9.01
N GLY A 461 5.13 -28.71 -8.32
CA GLY A 461 5.47 -28.72 -6.91
C GLY A 461 6.92 -29.06 -6.59
N ASN A 462 7.82 -29.14 -7.59
CA ASN A 462 9.25 -29.32 -7.38
C ASN A 462 9.89 -28.01 -6.93
N ILE A 463 10.89 -28.08 -6.05
CA ILE A 463 11.62 -26.91 -5.58
C ILE A 463 12.57 -26.45 -6.70
N ILE A 464 12.43 -25.19 -7.13
CA ILE A 464 13.33 -24.53 -8.06
C ILE A 464 14.58 -24.10 -7.29
N GLU A 465 15.73 -24.68 -7.64
CA GLU A 465 17.03 -24.24 -7.12
C GLU A 465 17.55 -23.05 -7.94
N PHE A 466 17.75 -21.90 -7.28
CA PHE A 466 18.36 -20.74 -7.91
C PHE A 466 19.88 -20.77 -7.80
N THR A 467 20.58 -20.47 -8.90
CA THR A 467 22.02 -20.18 -8.82
C THR A 467 22.25 -18.85 -8.09
N ASP A 468 23.47 -18.63 -7.59
CA ASP A 468 23.84 -17.35 -6.98
C ASP A 468 23.66 -16.15 -7.93
N GLU A 469 23.82 -16.36 -9.23
CA GLU A 469 23.61 -15.35 -10.27
C GLU A 469 22.11 -15.06 -10.45
N ASN A 470 21.26 -16.08 -10.47
CA ASN A 470 19.80 -15.90 -10.50
C ASN A 470 19.29 -15.18 -9.23
N ILE A 471 19.87 -15.48 -8.07
CA ILE A 471 19.54 -14.80 -6.81
C ILE A 471 19.95 -13.32 -6.89
N GLN A 472 21.12 -13.01 -7.45
CA GLN A 472 21.55 -11.61 -7.61
C GLN A 472 20.63 -10.85 -8.57
N ASP A 473 20.28 -11.46 -9.70
CA ASP A 473 19.39 -10.84 -10.68
C ASP A 473 17.99 -10.61 -10.11
N LEU A 474 17.41 -11.61 -9.45
CA LEU A 474 16.12 -11.48 -8.76
C LEU A 474 16.13 -10.34 -7.74
N LYS A 475 17.19 -10.22 -6.94
CA LYS A 475 17.35 -9.11 -5.99
C LYS A 475 17.44 -7.76 -6.70
N ALA A 476 18.17 -7.68 -7.81
CA ALA A 476 18.27 -6.47 -8.60
C ALA A 476 16.92 -6.06 -9.17
N GLN A 477 16.18 -7.00 -9.75
CA GLN A 477 14.84 -6.77 -10.28
C GLN A 477 13.86 -6.34 -9.19
N LEU A 478 13.87 -7.00 -8.02
CA LEU A 478 13.03 -6.64 -6.88
C LEU A 478 13.37 -5.24 -6.35
N ALA A 479 14.65 -4.87 -6.30
CA ALA A 479 15.11 -3.54 -5.93
C ALA A 479 14.62 -2.47 -6.93
N ILE A 480 14.81 -2.71 -8.23
CA ILE A 480 14.35 -1.81 -9.31
C ILE A 480 12.84 -1.66 -9.27
N ASN A 481 12.09 -2.76 -9.14
CA ASN A 481 10.63 -2.75 -9.07
C ASN A 481 10.16 -2.00 -7.81
N THR A 482 10.82 -2.21 -6.66
CA THR A 482 10.48 -1.47 -5.44
C THR A 482 10.74 0.02 -5.60
N PHE A 483 11.86 0.41 -6.23
CA PHE A 483 12.16 1.80 -6.56
C PHE A 483 11.11 2.39 -7.53
N ASN A 484 10.74 1.67 -8.60
CA ASN A 484 9.70 2.07 -9.54
C ASN A 484 8.31 2.14 -8.90
N GLY A 485 7.98 1.26 -7.95
CA GLY A 485 6.74 1.30 -7.19
C GLY A 485 6.67 2.49 -6.23
N MET A 486 7.80 3.12 -5.88
CA MET A 486 7.82 4.42 -5.21
C MET A 486 7.55 5.60 -6.16
N ILE A 487 7.75 5.37 -7.48
CA ILE A 487 7.54 6.34 -8.56
C ILE A 487 6.09 6.30 -9.07
N ASP A 488 5.49 5.12 -9.24
CA ASP A 488 4.13 4.91 -9.82
C ASP A 488 2.97 5.15 -8.84
N ILE A 489 3.14 6.13 -7.95
CA ILE A 489 2.06 6.65 -7.13
C ILE A 489 1.79 8.06 -7.62
N ASP A 490 0.76 8.20 -8.45
CA ASP A 490 0.18 9.46 -8.95
C ASP A 490 -0.33 10.41 -7.82
N GLN A 491 0.18 10.29 -6.58
CA GLN A 491 -0.25 11.03 -5.40
C GLN A 491 0.87 11.36 -4.40
N ILE A 492 2.08 11.68 -4.85
CA ILE A 492 3.02 12.46 -4.02
C ILE A 492 2.58 13.93 -4.05
N GLN A 493 1.46 14.24 -3.36
CA GLN A 493 0.95 15.60 -3.16
C GLN A 493 1.29 16.16 -1.77
N LEU A 494 2.34 15.65 -1.11
CA LEU A 494 2.75 16.14 0.22
C LEU A 494 4.26 16.18 0.43
N GLU A 495 4.99 16.71 -0.54
CA GLU A 495 6.17 17.54 -0.35
C GLU A 495 6.57 18.07 -1.73
N SER A 496 6.43 19.38 -1.93
CA SER A 496 6.55 20.04 -3.24
C SER A 496 7.95 20.00 -3.86
N SER A 497 8.91 19.31 -3.23
CA SER A 497 10.27 19.09 -3.74
C SER A 497 10.49 17.66 -4.25
N LEU A 498 9.64 16.69 -3.91
CA LEU A 498 9.87 15.26 -4.21
C LEU A 498 9.40 14.84 -5.59
N ASN A 499 8.36 15.49 -6.09
CA ASN A 499 7.75 15.16 -7.36
C ASN A 499 8.77 15.29 -8.50
N ASP A 500 9.66 16.28 -8.43
CA ASP A 500 10.48 16.64 -9.58
C ASP A 500 11.76 15.79 -9.65
N SER A 501 12.48 15.55 -8.54
CA SER A 501 13.70 14.73 -8.55
C SER A 501 13.47 13.22 -8.72
N ILE A 502 12.36 12.69 -8.17
CA ILE A 502 11.96 11.29 -8.39
C ILE A 502 11.50 11.10 -9.84
N LYS A 503 10.78 12.08 -10.41
CA LYS A 503 10.43 12.08 -11.84
C LYS A 503 11.64 12.19 -12.74
N GLU A 504 12.63 13.00 -12.40
CA GLU A 504 13.88 13.12 -13.18
C GLU A 504 14.63 11.79 -13.23
N ILE A 505 14.64 10.99 -12.16
CA ILE A 505 15.30 9.67 -12.17
C ILE A 505 14.44 8.60 -12.79
N ALA A 506 13.12 8.66 -12.64
CA ALA A 506 12.24 7.81 -13.42
C ALA A 506 12.41 8.06 -14.93
N GLN A 507 12.47 9.34 -15.32
CA GLN A 507 12.72 9.78 -16.68
C GLN A 507 14.13 9.40 -17.12
N GLU A 508 15.14 9.51 -16.26
CA GLU A 508 16.51 9.18 -16.60
C GLU A 508 16.81 7.68 -16.53
N ILE A 509 16.13 6.88 -15.71
CA ILE A 509 16.11 5.41 -15.78
C ILE A 509 15.38 4.98 -17.07
N GLN A 510 14.24 5.57 -17.41
CA GLN A 510 13.60 5.36 -18.72
C GLN A 510 14.50 5.80 -19.88
N SER A 511 15.32 6.84 -19.70
CA SER A 511 16.24 7.35 -20.72
C SER A 511 17.62 6.68 -20.70
N SER A 512 17.97 5.94 -19.65
CA SER A 512 19.25 5.22 -19.47
C SER A 512 19.10 3.71 -19.58
N GLY A 513 17.89 3.20 -19.86
CA GLY A 513 17.63 1.78 -20.17
C GLY A 513 17.08 0.93 -19.01
N GLY A 514 16.20 1.46 -18.14
CA GLY A 514 15.23 0.59 -17.44
C GLY A 514 14.43 -0.23 -18.47
N PHE A 515 14.02 -1.47 -18.12
CA PHE A 515 13.50 -2.52 -19.04
C PHE A 515 13.22 -2.00 -20.45
N ASN A 516 14.26 -2.05 -21.27
CA ASN A 516 14.21 -1.54 -22.62
C ASN A 516 13.66 -2.67 -23.49
N ILE A 517 12.36 -2.58 -23.78
CA ILE A 517 11.65 -3.51 -24.65
C ILE A 517 12.37 -3.66 -26.00
N ASP A 518 12.98 -2.59 -26.52
CA ASP A 518 13.74 -2.63 -27.77
C ASP A 518 15.09 -3.36 -27.60
N ASP A 519 15.78 -3.25 -26.47
CA ASP A 519 17.00 -4.03 -26.21
C ASP A 519 16.70 -5.51 -25.90
N TYR A 520 15.57 -5.78 -25.26
CA TYR A 520 15.10 -7.14 -25.00
C TYR A 520 14.73 -7.86 -26.32
N LEU A 521 14.04 -7.18 -27.23
CA LEU A 521 13.69 -7.71 -28.55
C LEU A 521 14.87 -7.80 -29.51
N ASN A 522 15.91 -6.98 -29.29
CA ASN A 522 17.17 -7.05 -30.00
C ASN A 522 18.22 -7.93 -29.28
N GLN A 523 17.82 -8.76 -28.30
CA GLN A 523 18.70 -9.78 -27.76
C GLN A 523 19.26 -10.66 -28.88
N ASP A 524 20.51 -11.09 -28.73
CA ASP A 524 21.14 -11.99 -29.69
C ASP A 524 20.25 -13.21 -29.88
N PHE A 525 19.69 -13.37 -31.08
CA PHE A 525 18.75 -14.44 -31.42
C PHE A 525 19.33 -15.83 -31.09
N SER A 526 20.65 -15.97 -31.05
CA SER A 526 21.31 -17.20 -30.61
C SER A 526 21.01 -17.57 -29.15
N ILE A 527 20.81 -16.60 -28.25
CA ILE A 527 20.46 -16.81 -26.84
C ILE A 527 19.03 -17.35 -26.72
N THR A 528 18.07 -16.70 -27.41
CA THR A 528 16.67 -17.18 -27.49
C THR A 528 16.61 -18.59 -28.07
N LEU A 529 17.40 -18.87 -29.10
CA LEU A 529 17.51 -20.20 -29.70
C LEU A 529 18.13 -21.24 -28.77
N ASN A 530 19.09 -20.86 -27.93
CA ASN A 530 19.70 -21.78 -26.96
C ASN A 530 18.70 -22.14 -25.85
N ASN A 531 17.98 -21.15 -25.31
CA ASN A 531 16.91 -21.39 -24.32
C ASN A 531 15.83 -22.31 -24.92
N TYR A 532 15.39 -22.01 -26.14
CA TYR A 532 14.43 -22.85 -26.86
C TYR A 532 14.94 -24.28 -27.07
N SER A 533 16.23 -24.44 -27.41
CA SER A 533 16.84 -25.77 -27.64
C SER A 533 16.88 -26.62 -26.37
N GLN A 534 17.14 -26.00 -25.21
CA GLN A 534 17.07 -26.66 -23.91
C GLN A 534 15.64 -27.07 -23.55
N LEU A 535 14.67 -26.19 -23.78
CA LEU A 535 13.25 -26.48 -23.56
C LEU A 535 12.75 -27.65 -24.43
N VAL A 536 13.10 -27.65 -25.73
CA VAL A 536 12.76 -28.73 -26.65
C VAL A 536 13.45 -30.03 -26.25
N GLY A 537 14.74 -29.98 -25.91
CA GLY A 537 15.49 -31.14 -25.42
C GLY A 537 14.83 -31.78 -24.21
N ASN A 538 14.47 -30.97 -23.21
CA ASN A 538 13.74 -31.44 -22.03
C ASN A 538 12.39 -32.09 -22.38
N ALA A 539 11.64 -31.52 -23.32
CA ALA A 539 10.33 -32.04 -23.74
C ALA A 539 10.44 -33.39 -24.48
N VAL A 540 11.50 -33.62 -25.26
CA VAL A 540 11.71 -34.89 -25.97
C VAL A 540 12.62 -35.87 -25.22
N GLY A 541 13.07 -35.52 -24.01
CA GLY A 541 13.93 -36.35 -23.17
C GLY A 541 15.35 -36.51 -23.70
N ILE A 542 15.86 -35.50 -24.41
CA ILE A 542 17.20 -35.48 -25.02
C ILE A 542 17.97 -34.27 -24.46
N ASP A 543 19.21 -34.51 -24.05
CA ASP A 543 20.10 -33.45 -23.56
C ASP A 543 20.57 -32.57 -24.74
N ILE A 544 19.90 -31.43 -24.95
CA ILE A 544 20.22 -30.43 -25.97
C ILE A 544 20.60 -29.16 -25.26
N ASN A 545 21.89 -28.81 -25.28
CA ASN A 545 22.41 -27.71 -24.47
C ASN A 545 22.33 -26.34 -25.18
N ASP A 546 22.35 -26.33 -26.50
CA ASP A 546 22.35 -25.12 -27.33
C ASP A 546 21.75 -25.38 -28.72
N PHE A 547 21.59 -24.32 -29.51
CA PHE A 547 21.01 -24.40 -30.85
C PHE A 547 21.87 -25.18 -31.84
N LYS A 548 23.18 -25.30 -31.58
CA LYS A 548 24.07 -26.10 -32.40
C LYS A 548 23.82 -27.59 -32.20
N ASP A 549 23.55 -28.02 -30.97
CA ASP A 549 23.12 -29.37 -30.66
C ASP A 549 21.77 -29.70 -31.31
N LEU A 550 20.81 -28.76 -31.28
CA LEU A 550 19.52 -28.89 -31.96
C LEU A 550 19.70 -28.98 -33.49
N THR A 551 20.57 -28.15 -34.07
CA THR A 551 20.89 -28.18 -35.51
C THR A 551 21.44 -29.55 -35.93
N ARG A 552 22.37 -30.10 -35.13
CA ARG A 552 22.97 -31.42 -35.38
C ARG A 552 21.91 -32.52 -35.31
N TYR A 553 21.06 -32.48 -34.27
CA TYR A 553 19.97 -33.42 -34.11
C TYR A 553 18.97 -33.38 -35.27
N ALA A 554 18.58 -32.18 -35.71
CA ALA A 554 17.69 -32.00 -36.86
C ALA A 554 18.32 -32.53 -38.17
N ASN A 555 19.61 -32.25 -38.41
CA ASN A 555 20.33 -32.78 -39.57
C ASN A 555 20.37 -34.31 -39.58
N GLU A 556 20.56 -34.95 -38.42
CA GLU A 556 20.57 -36.40 -38.29
C GLU A 556 19.19 -37.03 -38.57
N ILE A 557 18.10 -36.42 -38.10
CA ILE A 557 16.74 -36.94 -38.31
C ILE A 557 16.26 -36.74 -39.76
N TYR A 558 16.51 -35.57 -40.33
CA TYR A 558 15.97 -35.19 -41.63
C TYR A 558 16.93 -35.46 -42.80
N GLY A 559 18.15 -35.96 -42.52
CA GLY A 559 19.14 -36.27 -43.55
C GLY A 559 19.69 -35.04 -44.28
N SER A 560 19.77 -33.90 -43.59
CA SER A 560 20.29 -32.63 -44.11
C SER A 560 21.72 -32.34 -43.63
N ASP A 561 22.37 -31.34 -44.24
CA ASP A 561 23.72 -30.88 -43.88
C ASP A 561 23.73 -29.34 -43.77
N MET A 562 22.83 -28.81 -42.94
CA MET A 562 22.73 -27.36 -42.70
C MET A 562 23.75 -26.91 -41.66
N LYS A 563 24.42 -25.78 -41.88
CA LYS A 563 25.21 -25.11 -40.84
C LYS A 563 24.29 -24.46 -39.81
N VAL A 564 24.80 -24.22 -38.60
CA VAL A 564 24.03 -23.63 -37.49
C VAL A 564 23.48 -22.26 -37.88
N GLU A 565 24.28 -21.44 -38.56
CA GLU A 565 23.89 -20.10 -38.99
C GLU A 565 22.85 -20.15 -40.12
N ASP A 566 23.01 -21.09 -41.06
CA ASP A 566 22.06 -21.30 -42.15
C ASP A 566 20.72 -21.83 -41.62
N TYR A 567 20.76 -22.70 -40.60
CA TYR A 567 19.58 -23.23 -39.95
C TYR A 567 18.87 -22.18 -39.10
N ALA A 568 19.59 -21.35 -38.35
CA ALA A 568 19.01 -20.25 -37.57
C ALA A 568 18.27 -19.25 -38.47
N ASN A 569 18.90 -18.82 -39.57
CA ASN A 569 18.30 -17.87 -40.51
C ASN A 569 17.07 -18.45 -41.22
N HIS A 570 17.15 -19.71 -41.64
CA HIS A 570 16.01 -20.41 -42.23
C HIS A 570 14.88 -20.55 -41.22
N TRP A 571 15.20 -20.94 -39.99
CA TRP A 571 14.23 -21.18 -38.93
C TRP A 571 13.52 -19.89 -38.49
N GLN A 572 14.24 -18.77 -38.34
CA GLN A 572 13.64 -17.50 -37.91
C GLN A 572 12.47 -17.06 -38.81
N SER A 573 12.60 -17.26 -40.11
CA SER A 573 11.60 -16.87 -41.11
C SER A 573 10.68 -18.01 -41.56
N ALA A 574 10.92 -19.24 -41.08
CA ALA A 574 10.11 -20.39 -41.42
C ALA A 574 8.69 -20.23 -40.87
N GLN A 575 7.71 -20.61 -41.68
CA GLN A 575 6.31 -20.61 -41.28
C GLN A 575 6.12 -21.52 -40.06
N TYR A 576 5.42 -21.02 -39.05
CA TYR A 576 5.05 -21.78 -37.86
C TYR A 576 3.86 -22.69 -38.19
N MET A 577 4.15 -23.96 -38.45
CA MET A 577 3.16 -24.98 -38.81
C MET A 577 2.19 -24.49 -39.90
N ASP A 578 0.88 -24.66 -39.71
CA ASP A 578 -0.17 -24.19 -40.62
C ASP A 578 -0.65 -22.75 -40.32
N SER A 579 0.09 -22.01 -39.49
CA SER A 579 -0.27 -20.64 -39.08
C SER A 579 0.33 -19.56 -40.00
N THR A 580 -0.16 -18.33 -39.88
CA THR A 580 0.40 -17.14 -40.52
C THR A 580 1.66 -16.61 -39.82
N SER A 581 1.99 -17.12 -38.64
CA SER A 581 3.15 -16.71 -37.84
C SER A 581 4.44 -17.40 -38.32
N ASN A 582 5.59 -16.87 -37.91
CA ASN A 582 6.89 -17.51 -38.15
C ASN A 582 7.49 -18.03 -36.82
N TRP A 583 8.40 -18.99 -36.93
CA TRP A 583 9.05 -19.62 -35.78
C TRP A 583 9.86 -18.65 -34.91
N GLY A 584 10.44 -17.60 -35.52
CA GLY A 584 11.17 -16.57 -34.78
C GLY A 584 10.27 -15.83 -33.80
N ASP A 585 9.17 -15.28 -34.29
CA ASP A 585 8.19 -14.53 -33.48
C ASP A 585 7.52 -15.42 -32.43
N VAL A 586 7.16 -16.65 -32.81
CA VAL A 586 6.52 -17.59 -31.88
C VAL A 586 7.44 -17.94 -30.74
N THR A 587 8.72 -18.18 -31.02
CA THR A 587 9.69 -18.58 -29.99
C THR A 587 10.12 -17.44 -29.10
N LEU A 588 10.26 -16.23 -29.64
CA LEU A 588 10.44 -15.03 -28.81
C LEU A 588 9.27 -14.85 -27.85
N GLY A 589 8.04 -15.11 -28.29
CA GLY A 589 6.86 -15.10 -27.42
C GLY A 589 6.88 -16.20 -26.34
N VAL A 590 7.40 -17.39 -26.63
CA VAL A 590 7.58 -18.46 -25.63
C VAL A 590 8.62 -18.07 -24.59
N ASP A 591 9.77 -17.56 -25.03
CA ASP A 591 10.87 -17.09 -24.15
C ASP A 591 10.40 -15.92 -23.27
N LEU A 592 9.60 -15.01 -23.82
CA LEU A 592 8.92 -13.95 -23.05
C LEU A 592 8.00 -14.52 -21.95
N ILE A 593 7.16 -15.49 -22.29
CA ILE A 593 6.23 -16.09 -21.33
C ILE A 593 7.01 -16.79 -20.19
N ASP A 594 8.09 -17.49 -20.53
CA ASP A 594 8.95 -18.19 -19.57
C ASP A 594 9.69 -17.23 -18.63
N GLN A 595 10.25 -16.15 -19.19
CA GLN A 595 11.10 -15.21 -18.44
C GLN A 595 10.32 -14.19 -17.62
N VAL A 596 9.26 -13.60 -18.18
CA VAL A 596 8.54 -12.47 -17.55
C VAL A 596 7.10 -12.82 -17.14
N GLY A 597 6.63 -14.02 -17.47
CA GLY A 597 5.29 -14.49 -17.11
C GLY A 597 4.19 -13.94 -18.03
N SER A 598 3.02 -14.58 -17.99
CA SER A 598 1.99 -14.43 -19.02
C SER A 598 1.37 -13.03 -19.15
N PHE A 599 1.25 -12.28 -18.05
CA PHE A 599 0.70 -10.91 -18.10
C PHE A 599 1.67 -9.94 -18.78
N ASP A 600 2.93 -9.92 -18.32
CA ASP A 600 3.92 -8.96 -18.78
C ASP A 600 4.33 -9.29 -20.23
N ALA A 601 4.49 -10.58 -20.57
CA ALA A 601 4.71 -11.04 -21.94
C ALA A 601 3.59 -10.59 -22.90
N ALA A 602 2.33 -10.69 -22.46
CA ALA A 602 1.19 -10.32 -23.28
C ALA A 602 0.98 -8.80 -23.40
N SER A 603 1.38 -8.02 -22.37
CA SER A 603 1.42 -6.56 -22.46
C SER A 603 2.49 -6.09 -23.44
N ILE A 604 3.68 -6.69 -23.39
CA ILE A 604 4.77 -6.46 -24.35
C ILE A 604 4.28 -6.74 -25.78
N ALA A 605 3.67 -7.91 -26.02
CA ALA A 605 3.13 -8.26 -27.34
C ALA A 605 2.09 -7.24 -27.85
N LYS A 606 1.21 -6.75 -26.96
CA LYS A 606 0.22 -5.73 -27.30
C LYS A 606 0.86 -4.40 -27.71
N ASP A 607 1.83 -3.93 -26.94
CA ASP A 607 2.50 -2.65 -27.17
C ASP A 607 3.32 -2.65 -28.47
N LEU A 608 3.82 -3.82 -28.86
CA LEU A 608 4.50 -4.06 -30.13
C LEU A 608 3.55 -4.22 -31.33
N GLY A 609 2.24 -4.27 -31.07
CA GLY A 609 1.25 -4.53 -32.10
C GLY A 609 1.34 -5.94 -32.68
N THR A 610 1.82 -6.91 -31.90
CA THR A 610 1.89 -8.32 -32.29
C THR A 610 0.49 -8.84 -32.61
N ASP A 611 0.37 -9.58 -33.71
CA ASP A 611 -0.90 -10.15 -34.14
C ASP A 611 -1.43 -11.18 -33.12
N LEU A 612 -2.74 -11.17 -32.88
CA LEU A 612 -3.36 -12.06 -31.88
C LEU A 612 -3.19 -13.54 -32.23
N GLN A 613 -3.01 -13.89 -33.51
CA GLN A 613 -2.68 -15.25 -33.93
C GLN A 613 -1.29 -15.63 -33.43
N THR A 614 -0.29 -14.77 -33.61
CA THR A 614 1.08 -15.03 -33.12
C THR A 614 1.10 -15.17 -31.60
N VAL A 615 0.33 -14.36 -30.88
CA VAL A 615 0.20 -14.52 -29.42
C VAL A 615 -0.41 -15.86 -29.04
N ALA A 616 -1.48 -16.29 -29.73
CA ALA A 616 -2.09 -17.60 -29.52
C ALA A 616 -1.12 -18.76 -29.84
N ASP A 617 -0.33 -18.62 -30.90
CA ASP A 617 0.67 -19.60 -31.30
C ASP A 617 1.81 -19.72 -30.29
N SER A 618 2.31 -18.60 -29.75
CA SER A 618 3.31 -18.59 -28.68
C SER A 618 2.80 -19.26 -27.41
N ILE A 619 1.55 -19.04 -27.02
CA ILE A 619 0.96 -19.70 -25.85
C ILE A 619 0.82 -21.21 -26.09
N THR A 620 0.38 -21.61 -27.29
CA THR A 620 0.23 -23.02 -27.67
C THR A 620 1.60 -23.73 -27.69
N GLN A 621 2.61 -23.06 -28.24
CA GLN A 621 3.97 -23.58 -28.28
C GLN A 621 4.59 -23.65 -26.89
N ALA A 622 4.33 -22.67 -26.02
CA ALA A 622 4.76 -22.66 -24.62
C ALA A 622 4.23 -23.90 -23.88
N ALA A 623 2.94 -24.21 -24.03
CA ALA A 623 2.34 -25.41 -23.46
C ALA A 623 3.02 -26.71 -23.96
N THR A 624 3.42 -26.75 -25.23
CA THR A 624 4.09 -27.92 -25.84
C THR A 624 5.49 -28.16 -25.25
N VAL A 625 6.18 -27.10 -24.84
CA VAL A 625 7.55 -27.19 -24.28
C VAL A 625 7.58 -27.10 -22.75
N GLY A 626 6.42 -27.25 -22.08
CA GLY A 626 6.32 -27.28 -20.62
C GLY A 626 6.34 -25.91 -19.94
N VAL A 627 6.22 -24.82 -20.70
CA VAL A 627 6.13 -23.45 -20.17
C VAL A 627 4.67 -23.13 -19.87
N SER A 628 4.35 -22.95 -18.58
CA SER A 628 2.97 -22.68 -18.13
C SER A 628 2.52 -21.27 -18.47
N THR A 629 1.34 -21.16 -19.08
CA THR A 629 0.70 -19.88 -19.34
C THR A 629 -0.53 -19.67 -18.44
N ASP A 630 -0.71 -18.50 -17.84
CA ASP A 630 -2.00 -18.09 -17.26
C ASP A 630 -2.78 -17.30 -18.32
N LEU A 631 -3.79 -17.95 -18.91
CA LEU A 631 -4.61 -17.38 -19.98
C LEU A 631 -5.42 -16.15 -19.56
N GLU A 632 -5.78 -16.06 -18.29
CA GLU A 632 -6.51 -14.91 -17.74
C GLU A 632 -5.56 -13.73 -17.55
N ALA A 633 -4.34 -14.00 -17.10
CA ALA A 633 -3.27 -13.01 -17.00
C ALA A 633 -2.82 -12.51 -18.39
N ALA A 634 -2.65 -13.41 -19.35
CA ALA A 634 -2.31 -13.06 -20.74
C ALA A 634 -3.39 -12.19 -21.39
N ALA A 635 -4.67 -12.55 -21.22
CA ALA A 635 -5.78 -11.73 -21.71
C ALA A 635 -5.80 -10.33 -21.10
N GLN A 636 -5.50 -10.21 -19.80
CA GLN A 636 -5.40 -8.91 -19.13
C GLN A 636 -4.19 -8.09 -19.61
N GLY A 637 -3.05 -8.73 -19.88
CA GLY A 637 -1.88 -8.09 -20.48
C GLY A 637 -2.18 -7.50 -21.86
N LEU A 638 -2.95 -8.23 -22.68
CA LEU A 638 -3.46 -7.73 -23.97
C LEU A 638 -4.49 -6.59 -23.82
N GLY A 639 -4.89 -6.25 -22.59
CA GLY A 639 -5.87 -5.20 -22.30
C GLY A 639 -7.33 -5.65 -22.34
N TYR A 640 -7.60 -6.95 -22.31
CA TYR A 640 -8.95 -7.49 -22.22
C TYR A 640 -9.38 -7.69 -20.77
N GLY A 641 -10.69 -7.56 -20.50
CA GLY A 641 -11.25 -7.69 -19.15
C GLY A 641 -11.26 -9.12 -18.61
N SER A 642 -11.11 -10.10 -19.49
CA SER A 642 -11.04 -11.53 -19.19
C SER A 642 -10.54 -12.34 -20.38
N PHE A 643 -10.17 -13.60 -20.15
CA PHE A 643 -9.88 -14.52 -21.24
C PHE A 643 -11.07 -14.69 -22.19
N ALA A 644 -12.30 -14.65 -21.68
CA ALA A 644 -13.50 -14.69 -22.52
C ALA A 644 -13.61 -13.47 -23.45
N ASP A 645 -13.21 -12.29 -22.98
CA ASP A 645 -13.19 -11.07 -23.80
C ASP A 645 -12.10 -11.15 -24.88
N ALA A 646 -10.94 -11.75 -24.56
CA ALA A 646 -9.89 -12.01 -25.54
C ALA A 646 -10.35 -13.01 -26.61
N VAL A 647 -11.04 -14.09 -26.23
CA VAL A 647 -11.63 -15.05 -27.18
C VAL A 647 -12.67 -14.39 -28.07
N ALA A 648 -13.51 -13.51 -27.52
CA ALA A 648 -14.49 -12.75 -28.31
C ALA A 648 -13.82 -11.79 -29.29
N ALA A 649 -12.74 -11.13 -28.89
CA ALA A 649 -11.95 -10.26 -29.76
C ALA A 649 -11.27 -11.05 -30.88
N TYR A 650 -10.67 -12.19 -30.55
CA TYR A 650 -10.06 -13.11 -31.50
C TYR A 650 -11.09 -13.64 -32.51
N ASN A 651 -12.25 -14.12 -32.05
CA ASN A 651 -13.36 -14.55 -32.92
C ASN A 651 -13.81 -13.43 -33.88
N LYS A 652 -13.89 -12.19 -33.37
CA LYS A 652 -14.28 -11.04 -34.17
C LYS A 652 -13.22 -10.68 -35.22
N GLN A 653 -11.94 -10.82 -34.90
CA GLN A 653 -10.83 -10.49 -35.79
C GLN A 653 -10.68 -11.52 -36.91
N TYR A 654 -10.76 -12.81 -36.60
CA TYR A 654 -10.50 -13.89 -37.57
C TYR A 654 -11.76 -14.58 -38.10
N GLY A 655 -12.96 -14.15 -37.69
CA GLY A 655 -14.22 -14.75 -38.14
C GLY A 655 -14.45 -16.17 -37.61
N THR A 656 -13.81 -16.53 -36.49
CA THR A 656 -13.92 -17.85 -35.85
C THR A 656 -15.09 -17.88 -34.85
N SER A 657 -15.35 -19.06 -34.29
CA SER A 657 -16.49 -19.30 -33.37
C SER A 657 -16.09 -20.10 -32.13
N TYR A 658 -14.89 -19.85 -31.61
CA TYR A 658 -14.41 -20.51 -30.40
C TYR A 658 -15.25 -20.13 -29.19
N THR A 659 -15.66 -21.14 -28.44
CA THR A 659 -16.07 -20.99 -27.04
C THR A 659 -14.84 -20.79 -26.15
N VAL A 660 -15.03 -20.34 -24.92
CA VAL A 660 -13.94 -20.22 -23.94
C VAL A 660 -13.26 -21.58 -23.73
N GLU A 661 -14.06 -22.63 -23.59
CA GLU A 661 -13.59 -24.00 -23.38
C GLU A 661 -12.79 -24.51 -24.59
N SER A 662 -13.33 -24.38 -25.80
CA SER A 662 -12.61 -24.80 -27.02
C SER A 662 -11.36 -23.96 -27.29
N ALA A 663 -11.32 -22.71 -26.82
CA ALA A 663 -10.14 -21.86 -26.94
C ALA A 663 -9.04 -22.28 -25.95
N LYS A 664 -9.39 -22.71 -24.73
CA LYS A 664 -8.41 -23.27 -23.79
C LYS A 664 -7.78 -24.55 -24.33
N GLU A 665 -8.63 -25.45 -24.81
CA GLU A 665 -8.19 -26.71 -25.41
C GLU A 665 -7.27 -26.47 -26.61
N ALA A 666 -7.62 -25.50 -27.47
CA ALA A 666 -6.78 -25.11 -28.61
C ALA A 666 -5.43 -24.49 -28.20
N LEU A 667 -5.36 -23.85 -27.03
CA LEU A 667 -4.14 -23.27 -26.47
C LEU A 667 -3.35 -24.25 -25.58
N GLY A 668 -3.73 -25.53 -25.58
CA GLY A 668 -3.03 -26.59 -24.84
C GLY A 668 -3.31 -26.59 -23.34
N GLN A 669 -4.48 -26.11 -22.89
CA GLN A 669 -4.88 -26.05 -21.47
C GLN A 669 -6.18 -26.75 -21.12
#